data_AF-A0A7S3ENK5-F1
#
_entry.id   AF-A0A7S3ENK5-F1
#
_cell.length_a   1.000
_cell.length_b   1.000
_cell.length_c   1.000
_cell.angle_alpha   90.00
_cell.angle_beta   90.00
_cell.angle_gamma   90.00
#
_symmetry.space_group_name_H-M   'P 1'
#
loop_
_entity.id
_entity.type
_entity.pdbx_description
1 polymer ?
#
loop_
_entity_poly.entity_id
_entity_poly.type
_entity_poly.pdbx_seq_one_letter_code
_entity_poly.pdbx_strand_id
1 'polypeptide(L)'
;MALFSLIRKKGSDGKFERWANNFVSEDDQLAVASINELQAEILDAQKVGYGNSLDKLSLLETVLVALLGHPVPFVKERSVVLLNVLYDGHQLQLDEALPVTVSCVGETPEIAVPLFYSHVEHSHSLKFRIFGPSAEQSQPAWSEADVHLNDDVVEVSLPPFARSGFYDWIIVSRDGSVVIEIDDEKRLRGRFIVQPAGARDMVITEIPVDQVGATWDESTGELTSRGSFDAVVEKLPELKLRGSSAVYLMGALERPNDDSEASPFNVTDRKRVATVLGGAKSFQNLVREIQRLDMIPILDGIERVARNRAHRKYRPFMVQTVDNTGAMFTHPGTDGREVQWEQSGLLNYRDIRVWDLMIEEIKYLANEYGIRGVRLDNGQSYPPIMALDTEEMFARDPDGELHYSKSEIFYGLVVKANEEVGYWTSDSALEFNYPNPFLVKFAREMWHTYPNFYIISECHFQREALLTSSGAIVHSVRVPQILASIGGKSLRRDGTVAGIRADKRSSARTLSRLMKNESMFLPKGALVINCTCTHLSPYPSVMLGRRAWVAVDIIHFLPGIPMLLYGEETGSTYRLNMAPVTNNEEDSIYDVNYDSLLPRSPRKKKPIAEPTLPKTGMKRSSSKLALRKSGSFLNMKREGSISNLAKSASQNLSPAGSGANTPRRQPVRNVSLSDMKSMNVRSVSAEDFRQLAIMDQRTKAELGPHKGFDISQILGHYEHRFMLRQEHKVFRTGVLHNVPVAPQHEDQVFALARVTEEEFALVVINLKSEQDGSEFEHPVSVDLRLSSLLPVLPETLTQKLGSVCKVVDMLSSEETSTQLFTLEELMFRGYSAVVSAMASACFRFEPLPMSEALRREHFDQALNRLQNEHESITDPRENHLMSLVSRSAAESLDAFAQAIKQVLEGFEKLDMHEAHEQYLFQIIFQRASQLHYLVTYEGYMKPTDFDPPTGERIVSYLSILACSGRSEKLRTFARGLVEKVKTIGPIVFAAPELGRFSTAG
;
A
#
# COMPACT_ATOMS: atom_id res chain seq x y z
N MET A 1 38.23 -14.02 -21.28
CA MET A 1 38.51 -14.22 -22.73
C MET A 1 37.28 -14.26 -23.63
N ALA A 2 36.15 -14.89 -23.23
CA ALA A 2 34.96 -15.01 -24.11
C ALA A 2 34.27 -13.66 -24.42
N LEU A 3 34.20 -12.72 -23.47
CA LEU A 3 33.67 -11.37 -23.71
C LEU A 3 34.57 -10.59 -24.69
N PHE A 4 35.89 -10.50 -24.43
CA PHE A 4 36.84 -9.87 -25.35
C PHE A 4 36.87 -10.55 -26.73
N SER A 5 36.60 -11.86 -26.80
CA SER A 5 36.38 -12.58 -28.06
C SER A 5 35.05 -12.22 -28.74
N LEU A 6 33.97 -11.96 -27.99
CA LEU A 6 32.66 -11.55 -28.51
C LEU A 6 32.70 -10.08 -28.98
N ILE A 7 33.37 -9.21 -28.22
CA ILE A 7 33.65 -7.80 -28.54
C ILE A 7 34.49 -7.70 -29.82
N ARG A 8 35.55 -8.50 -29.93
CA ARG A 8 36.37 -8.58 -31.16
C ARG A 8 35.59 -9.11 -32.35
N LYS A 9 34.59 -9.97 -32.15
CA LYS A 9 33.71 -10.48 -33.21
C LYS A 9 32.61 -9.50 -33.63
N LYS A 10 32.18 -8.58 -32.76
CA LYS A 10 31.05 -7.67 -32.99
C LYS A 10 31.42 -6.23 -33.41
N GLY A 11 32.68 -5.97 -33.76
CA GLY A 11 33.03 -4.82 -34.61
C GLY A 11 32.86 -3.41 -34.00
N SER A 12 33.04 -3.22 -32.69
CA SER A 12 33.20 -1.88 -32.11
C SER A 12 34.68 -1.47 -32.11
N ASP A 13 35.00 -0.25 -32.56
CA ASP A 13 36.33 0.39 -32.73
C ASP A 13 37.25 0.46 -31.48
N GLY A 14 37.40 -0.61 -30.70
CA GLY A 14 38.19 -0.62 -29.44
C GLY A 14 37.59 0.22 -28.31
N LYS A 15 36.53 1.00 -28.55
CA LYS A 15 35.83 1.83 -27.54
C LYS A 15 35.38 1.02 -26.32
N PHE A 16 34.87 -0.19 -26.52
CA PHE A 16 34.44 -1.03 -25.41
C PHE A 16 35.62 -1.50 -24.55
N GLU A 17 36.71 -1.97 -25.18
CA GLU A 17 37.90 -2.39 -24.43
C GLU A 17 38.43 -1.21 -23.61
N ARG A 18 38.37 0.01 -24.16
CA ARG A 18 38.67 1.26 -23.45
C ARG A 18 37.73 1.48 -22.26
N TRP A 19 36.40 1.41 -22.43
CA TRP A 19 35.45 1.57 -21.32
C TRP A 19 35.68 0.53 -20.22
N ALA A 20 35.78 -0.75 -20.57
CA ALA A 20 36.04 -1.81 -19.60
C ALA A 20 37.37 -1.60 -18.86
N ASN A 21 38.41 -1.12 -19.55
CA ASN A 21 39.68 -0.76 -18.91
C ASN A 21 39.52 0.43 -17.94
N ASN A 22 38.75 1.46 -18.33
CA ASN A 22 38.53 2.64 -17.50
C ASN A 22 37.72 2.31 -16.24
N PHE A 23 36.68 1.47 -16.35
CA PHE A 23 35.87 1.03 -15.20
C PHE A 23 36.55 0.02 -14.27
N VAL A 24 37.65 -0.59 -14.71
CA VAL A 24 38.51 -1.45 -13.88
C VAL A 24 39.73 -0.68 -13.37
N SER A 25 39.91 0.58 -13.77
CA SER A 25 41.02 1.40 -13.28
C SER A 25 40.72 1.95 -11.87
N GLU A 26 41.77 2.28 -11.13
CA GLU A 26 41.67 2.99 -9.84
C GLU A 26 41.34 4.49 -10.01
N ASP A 27 41.22 4.99 -11.25
CA ASP A 27 40.94 6.40 -11.54
C ASP A 27 39.44 6.64 -11.73
N ASP A 28 38.80 7.12 -10.66
CA ASP A 28 37.38 7.48 -10.64
C ASP A 28 37.00 8.50 -11.73
N GLN A 29 37.91 9.40 -12.13
CA GLN A 29 37.61 10.40 -13.16
C GLN A 29 37.48 9.76 -14.54
N LEU A 30 38.27 8.73 -14.84
CA LEU A 30 38.14 7.97 -16.08
C LEU A 30 36.82 7.19 -16.12
N ALA A 31 36.38 6.64 -14.99
CA ALA A 31 35.09 5.97 -14.89
C ALA A 31 33.93 6.96 -15.10
N VAL A 32 33.99 8.15 -14.47
CA VAL A 32 32.99 9.23 -14.65
C VAL A 32 32.97 9.75 -16.10
N ALA A 33 34.12 9.93 -16.74
CA ALA A 33 34.17 10.31 -18.15
C ALA A 33 33.54 9.24 -19.05
N SER A 34 33.82 7.96 -18.77
CA SER A 34 33.32 6.83 -19.56
C SER A 34 31.81 6.66 -19.47
N ILE A 35 31.19 6.86 -18.28
CA ILE A 35 29.72 6.78 -18.15
C ILE A 35 29.01 7.93 -18.90
N ASN A 36 29.62 9.12 -18.98
CA ASN A 36 29.10 10.22 -19.79
C ASN A 36 29.19 9.93 -21.30
N GLU A 37 30.25 9.25 -21.76
CA GLU A 37 30.32 8.76 -23.13
C GLU A 37 29.23 7.72 -23.42
N LEU A 38 29.00 6.77 -22.51
CA LEU A 38 27.93 5.76 -22.66
C LEU A 38 26.56 6.42 -22.83
N GLN A 39 26.26 7.46 -22.04
CA GLN A 39 25.04 8.25 -22.20
C GLN A 39 24.93 8.84 -23.61
N ALA A 40 25.98 9.48 -24.11
CA ALA A 40 25.98 10.06 -25.45
C ALA A 40 25.71 9.00 -26.53
N GLU A 41 26.28 7.80 -26.38
CA GLU A 41 26.08 6.68 -27.30
C GLU A 41 24.65 6.11 -27.27
N ILE A 42 23.97 6.12 -26.11
CA ILE A 42 22.54 5.76 -26.00
C ILE A 42 21.67 6.78 -26.72
N LEU A 43 21.92 8.08 -26.50
CA LEU A 43 21.15 9.15 -27.13
C LEU A 43 21.36 9.18 -28.65
N ASP A 44 22.57 8.87 -29.11
CA ASP A 44 22.87 8.68 -30.53
C ASP A 44 22.10 7.49 -31.12
N ALA A 45 22.08 6.34 -30.43
CA ALA A 45 21.31 5.18 -30.86
C ALA A 45 19.79 5.46 -30.92
N GLN A 46 19.25 6.30 -30.01
CA GLN A 46 17.86 6.74 -30.04
C GLN A 46 17.55 7.59 -31.29
N LYS A 47 18.46 8.50 -31.68
CA LYS A 47 18.32 9.34 -32.88
C LYS A 47 18.34 8.53 -34.17
N VAL A 48 19.22 7.54 -34.27
CA VAL A 48 19.34 6.64 -35.44
C VAL A 48 18.20 5.61 -35.48
N GLY A 49 17.54 5.37 -34.35
CA GLY A 49 16.52 4.36 -34.15
C GLY A 49 17.10 3.03 -33.67
N TYR A 50 16.42 2.42 -32.70
CA TYR A 50 16.92 1.22 -32.01
C TYR A 50 17.08 0.00 -32.92
N GLY A 51 16.19 -0.17 -33.89
CA GLY A 51 16.27 -1.27 -34.86
C GLY A 51 17.58 -1.26 -35.68
N ASN A 52 18.16 -0.09 -35.90
CA ASN A 52 19.43 0.07 -36.64
C ASN A 52 20.66 -0.04 -35.74
N SER A 53 20.48 -0.12 -34.42
CA SER A 53 21.55 -0.04 -33.41
C SER A 53 21.58 -1.25 -32.46
N LEU A 54 20.96 -2.38 -32.83
CA LEU A 54 20.77 -3.53 -31.93
C LEU A 54 22.07 -4.05 -31.30
N ASP A 55 23.14 -4.25 -32.08
CA ASP A 55 24.43 -4.72 -31.55
C ASP A 55 25.07 -3.71 -30.60
N LYS A 56 24.94 -2.41 -30.91
CA LYS A 56 25.42 -1.31 -30.06
C LYS A 56 24.63 -1.26 -28.75
N LEU A 57 23.30 -1.37 -28.79
CA LEU A 57 22.45 -1.35 -27.61
C LEU A 57 22.69 -2.55 -26.70
N SER A 58 22.82 -3.76 -27.26
CA SER A 58 23.17 -4.97 -26.51
C SER A 58 24.52 -4.83 -25.79
N LEU A 59 25.48 -4.17 -26.43
CA LEU A 59 26.77 -3.87 -25.84
C LEU A 59 26.67 -2.85 -24.70
N LEU A 60 25.95 -1.74 -24.91
CA LEU A 60 25.71 -0.71 -23.90
C LEU A 60 25.01 -1.29 -22.66
N GLU A 61 23.97 -2.10 -22.87
CA GLU A 61 23.27 -2.82 -21.81
C GLU A 61 24.23 -3.72 -21.01
N THR A 62 25.08 -4.49 -21.69
CA THR A 62 26.08 -5.35 -21.04
C THR A 62 27.02 -4.54 -20.13
N VAL A 63 27.47 -3.37 -20.57
CA VAL A 63 28.34 -2.51 -19.75
C VAL A 63 27.56 -1.99 -18.54
N LEU A 64 26.41 -1.37 -18.76
CA LEU A 64 25.65 -0.70 -17.71
C LEU A 64 25.18 -1.68 -16.61
N VAL A 65 24.80 -2.91 -16.97
CA VAL A 65 24.42 -3.95 -16.01
C VAL A 65 25.59 -4.30 -15.10
N ALA A 66 26.81 -4.42 -15.65
CA ALA A 66 28.00 -4.69 -14.86
C ALA A 66 28.37 -3.54 -13.91
N LEU A 67 27.98 -2.30 -14.25
CA LEU A 67 28.23 -1.10 -13.45
C LEU A 67 27.25 -0.89 -12.30
N LEU A 68 26.17 -1.69 -12.20
CA LEU A 68 25.22 -1.61 -11.08
C LEU A 68 25.86 -1.93 -9.71
N GLY A 69 27.01 -2.62 -9.70
CA GLY A 69 27.81 -2.90 -8.50
C GLY A 69 29.15 -2.16 -8.48
N HIS A 70 29.30 -1.08 -9.26
CA HIS A 70 30.56 -0.33 -9.33
C HIS A 70 30.84 0.41 -8.01
N PRO A 71 32.11 0.46 -7.54
CA PRO A 71 32.46 1.08 -6.25
C PRO A 71 32.23 2.60 -6.22
N VAL A 72 32.34 3.28 -7.36
CA VAL A 72 32.09 4.72 -7.48
C VAL A 72 30.57 4.99 -7.50
N PRO A 73 30.00 5.71 -6.49
CA PRO A 73 28.56 5.93 -6.39
C PRO A 73 27.95 6.59 -7.63
N PHE A 74 28.59 7.64 -8.17
CA PHE A 74 28.09 8.34 -9.37
C PHE A 74 27.90 7.41 -10.57
N VAL A 75 28.84 6.49 -10.81
CA VAL A 75 28.77 5.54 -11.92
C VAL A 75 27.62 4.57 -11.71
N LYS A 76 27.43 4.07 -10.47
CA LYS A 76 26.31 3.21 -10.10
C LYS A 76 24.97 3.90 -10.31
N GLU A 77 24.80 5.10 -9.75
CA GLU A 77 23.56 5.86 -9.88
C GLU A 77 23.22 6.15 -11.34
N ARG A 78 24.21 6.62 -12.10
CA ARG A 78 23.99 6.92 -13.51
C ARG A 78 23.68 5.66 -14.33
N SER A 79 24.20 4.50 -13.95
CA SER A 79 23.87 3.23 -14.60
C SER A 79 22.40 2.83 -14.42
N VAL A 80 21.82 3.07 -13.24
CA VAL A 80 20.37 2.86 -13.00
C VAL A 80 19.54 3.73 -13.93
N VAL A 81 19.88 5.02 -14.02
CA VAL A 81 19.17 5.98 -14.88
C VAL A 81 19.29 5.59 -16.36
N LEU A 82 20.51 5.33 -16.84
CA LEU A 82 20.76 5.02 -18.24
C LEU A 82 20.17 3.67 -18.67
N LEU A 83 20.07 2.68 -17.78
CA LEU A 83 19.35 1.43 -18.09
C LEU A 83 17.86 1.67 -18.27
N ASN A 84 17.23 2.50 -17.43
CA ASN A 84 15.83 2.87 -17.63
C ASN A 84 15.62 3.61 -18.95
N VAL A 85 16.47 4.60 -19.27
CA VAL A 85 16.45 5.30 -20.57
C VAL A 85 16.64 4.33 -21.75
N LEU A 86 17.54 3.36 -21.61
CA LEU A 86 17.78 2.33 -22.63
C LEU A 86 16.57 1.41 -22.81
N TYR A 87 15.94 0.96 -21.72
CA TYR A 87 14.77 0.08 -21.81
C TYR A 87 13.52 0.81 -22.29
N ASP A 88 13.33 2.06 -21.88
CA ASP A 88 12.19 2.87 -22.32
C ASP A 88 12.29 3.22 -23.80
N GLY A 89 13.49 3.41 -24.32
CA GLY A 89 13.69 3.82 -25.71
C GLY A 89 13.50 5.31 -25.96
N HIS A 90 13.46 6.11 -24.90
CA HIS A 90 13.41 7.57 -24.96
C HIS A 90 14.08 8.20 -23.74
N GLN A 91 14.30 9.51 -23.78
CA GLN A 91 15.04 10.26 -22.76
C GLN A 91 14.19 10.88 -21.63
N LEU A 92 12.89 10.56 -21.51
CA LEU A 92 12.02 11.21 -20.51
C LEU A 92 12.49 11.01 -19.06
N GLN A 93 13.23 9.94 -18.79
CA GLN A 93 13.81 9.62 -17.49
C GLN A 93 15.29 9.99 -17.37
N LEU A 94 15.83 10.85 -18.24
CA LEU A 94 17.27 11.15 -18.20
C LEU A 94 17.67 11.96 -16.95
N ASP A 95 16.78 12.85 -16.51
CA ASP A 95 17.02 13.78 -15.41
C ASP A 95 16.23 13.42 -14.14
N GLU A 96 15.03 12.87 -14.30
CA GLU A 96 14.17 12.47 -13.17
C GLU A 96 13.28 11.26 -13.53
N ALA A 97 12.94 10.44 -12.53
CA ALA A 97 11.99 9.36 -12.68
C ALA A 97 10.59 9.85 -13.07
N LEU A 98 9.85 9.04 -13.84
CA LEU A 98 8.47 9.35 -14.21
C LEU A 98 7.51 9.11 -13.04
N PRO A 99 6.58 10.04 -12.75
CA PRO A 99 5.44 9.76 -11.87
C PRO A 99 4.62 8.58 -12.39
N VAL A 100 4.38 7.58 -11.54
CA VAL A 100 3.70 6.33 -11.93
C VAL A 100 2.24 6.34 -11.51
N THR A 101 1.38 5.88 -12.42
CA THR A 101 0.00 5.44 -12.15
C THR A 101 -0.16 3.99 -12.62
N VAL A 102 -0.86 3.17 -11.84
CA VAL A 102 -1.16 1.78 -12.19
C VAL A 102 -2.59 1.65 -12.68
N SER A 103 -2.74 1.00 -13.83
CA SER A 103 -4.02 0.67 -14.46
C SER A 103 -4.05 -0.81 -14.85
N CYS A 104 -5.18 -1.30 -15.33
CA CYS A 104 -5.33 -2.64 -15.88
C CYS A 104 -5.80 -2.57 -17.34
N VAL A 105 -5.50 -3.62 -18.11
CA VAL A 105 -6.04 -3.78 -19.47
C VAL A 105 -7.57 -3.67 -19.45
N GLY A 106 -8.11 -2.88 -20.37
CA GLY A 106 -9.55 -2.60 -20.47
C GLY A 106 -10.04 -1.40 -19.64
N GLU A 107 -9.23 -0.82 -18.77
CA GLU A 107 -9.56 0.43 -18.09
C GLU A 107 -9.27 1.64 -18.98
N THR A 108 -10.16 2.64 -18.92
CA THR A 108 -10.01 3.93 -19.60
C THR A 108 -9.27 4.89 -18.68
N PRO A 109 -8.01 5.26 -18.97
CA PRO A 109 -7.29 6.20 -18.13
C PRO A 109 -7.70 7.63 -18.47
N GLU A 110 -7.82 8.45 -17.43
CA GLU A 110 -8.03 9.88 -17.54
C GLU A 110 -6.82 10.61 -16.95
N ILE A 111 -6.34 11.60 -17.70
CA ILE A 111 -5.24 12.46 -17.29
C ILE A 111 -5.81 13.86 -17.13
N ALA A 112 -5.69 14.40 -15.91
CA ALA A 112 -6.06 15.78 -15.60
C ALA A 112 -4.84 16.47 -14.99
N VAL A 113 -4.31 17.46 -15.71
CA VAL A 113 -3.13 18.24 -15.28
C VAL A 113 -3.53 19.70 -15.12
N PRO A 114 -3.58 20.23 -13.88
CA PRO A 114 -3.83 21.65 -13.68
C PRO A 114 -2.65 22.48 -14.19
N LEU A 115 -2.95 23.51 -14.97
CA LEU A 115 -2.05 24.54 -15.47
C LEU A 115 -2.11 25.77 -14.56
N PHE A 116 -1.01 26.52 -14.46
CA PHE A 116 -1.04 27.86 -13.87
C PHE A 116 -1.48 28.91 -14.91
N TYR A 117 -2.09 30.01 -14.42
CA TYR A 117 -2.65 31.10 -15.24
C TYR A 117 -1.73 31.63 -16.36
N SER A 118 -0.40 31.63 -16.19
CA SER A 118 0.57 32.05 -17.21
C SER A 118 0.64 31.13 -18.43
N HIS A 119 0.13 29.89 -18.34
CA HIS A 119 0.22 28.87 -19.39
C HIS A 119 -1.05 28.74 -20.24
N VAL A 120 -2.15 29.35 -19.81
CA VAL A 120 -3.46 29.29 -20.48
C VAL A 120 -3.42 29.98 -21.85
N GLU A 121 -2.61 31.04 -22.00
CA GLU A 121 -2.48 31.81 -23.26
C GLU A 121 -1.90 30.98 -24.42
N HIS A 122 -1.21 29.86 -24.14
CA HIS A 122 -0.56 29.00 -25.14
C HIS A 122 -1.29 27.65 -25.33
N SER A 123 -2.44 27.46 -24.67
CA SER A 123 -3.18 26.18 -24.58
C SER A 123 -3.63 25.60 -25.93
N HIS A 124 -3.98 26.45 -26.91
CA HIS A 124 -4.36 26.02 -28.27
C HIS A 124 -3.23 25.33 -29.05
N SER A 125 -2.01 25.35 -28.52
CA SER A 125 -0.82 24.75 -29.11
C SER A 125 -0.38 23.46 -28.44
N LEU A 126 -1.13 22.87 -27.50
CA LEU A 126 -0.69 21.64 -26.81
C LEU A 126 -1.05 20.36 -27.59
N LYS A 127 -0.25 19.31 -27.40
CA LYS A 127 -0.46 17.94 -27.87
C LYS A 127 -0.08 16.94 -26.79
N PHE A 128 -0.86 15.87 -26.67
CA PHE A 128 -0.51 14.74 -25.84
C PHE A 128 0.20 13.68 -26.67
N ARG A 129 1.33 13.18 -26.18
CA ARG A 129 2.08 12.07 -26.79
C ARG A 129 2.24 10.96 -25.79
N ILE A 130 1.99 9.73 -26.22
CA ILE A 130 2.18 8.52 -25.42
C ILE A 130 3.03 7.52 -26.18
N PHE A 131 3.99 6.93 -25.49
CA PHE A 131 4.89 5.91 -25.96
C PHE A 131 4.57 4.60 -25.25
N GLY A 132 4.13 3.60 -26.00
CA GLY A 132 3.76 2.32 -25.41
C GLY A 132 3.35 1.31 -26.47
N PRO A 133 3.08 0.06 -26.06
CA PRO A 133 2.65 -0.98 -26.98
C PRO A 133 1.19 -0.76 -27.40
N SER A 134 0.84 -1.07 -28.64
CA SER A 134 -0.52 -0.91 -29.18
C SER A 134 -1.22 -2.26 -29.37
N ALA A 135 -2.51 -2.25 -29.74
CA ALA A 135 -3.24 -3.47 -30.09
C ALA A 135 -2.62 -4.19 -31.30
N GLU A 136 -2.09 -3.42 -32.25
CA GLU A 136 -1.56 -3.93 -33.52
C GLU A 136 -0.05 -4.20 -33.49
N GLN A 137 0.70 -3.51 -32.62
CA GLN A 137 2.16 -3.58 -32.56
C GLN A 137 2.64 -3.91 -31.15
N SER A 138 3.43 -4.99 -31.03
CA SER A 138 4.08 -5.35 -29.77
C SER A 138 5.24 -4.43 -29.42
N GLN A 139 5.90 -3.86 -30.43
CA GLN A 139 6.96 -2.88 -30.22
C GLN A 139 6.36 -1.53 -29.84
N PRO A 140 6.83 -0.91 -28.75
CA PRO A 140 6.36 0.40 -28.34
C PRO A 140 6.63 1.47 -29.40
N ALA A 141 5.66 2.36 -29.60
CA ALA A 141 5.76 3.48 -30.52
C ALA A 141 5.08 4.71 -29.94
N TRP A 142 5.44 5.89 -30.47
CA TRP A 142 4.75 7.14 -30.15
C TRP A 142 3.42 7.22 -30.88
N SER A 143 2.36 7.53 -30.16
CA SER A 143 1.06 7.96 -30.68
C SER A 143 0.66 9.31 -30.09
N GLU A 144 -0.21 10.03 -30.79
CA GLU A 144 -0.72 11.34 -30.36
C GLU A 144 -2.21 11.24 -29.99
N ALA A 145 -2.64 12.04 -29.03
CA ALA A 145 -4.04 12.26 -28.71
C ALA A 145 -4.33 13.76 -28.58
N ASP A 146 -5.58 14.12 -28.84
CA ASP A 146 -6.05 15.49 -28.65
C ASP A 146 -6.19 15.82 -27.16
N VAL A 147 -5.99 17.10 -26.86
CA VAL A 147 -6.02 17.64 -25.51
C VAL A 147 -7.23 18.54 -25.40
N HIS A 148 -8.01 18.37 -24.33
CA HIS A 148 -9.13 19.26 -24.01
C HIS A 148 -8.71 20.19 -22.87
N LEU A 149 -9.02 21.48 -23.01
CA LEU A 149 -8.84 22.43 -21.93
C LEU A 149 -10.19 22.68 -21.28
N ASN A 150 -10.28 22.43 -19.98
CA ASN A 150 -11.44 22.73 -19.16
C ASN A 150 -10.98 23.68 -18.05
N ASP A 151 -11.34 24.96 -18.16
CA ASP A 151 -10.80 26.06 -17.36
C ASP A 151 -9.24 26.09 -17.39
N ASP A 152 -8.62 25.88 -16.23
CA ASP A 152 -7.16 25.83 -16.05
C ASP A 152 -6.64 24.38 -16.02
N VAL A 153 -7.41 23.38 -16.48
CA VAL A 153 -7.01 21.95 -16.45
C VAL A 153 -6.91 21.39 -17.86
N VAL A 154 -5.77 20.78 -18.15
CA VAL A 154 -5.57 19.95 -19.33
C VAL A 154 -6.10 18.55 -19.06
N GLU A 155 -7.12 18.17 -19.82
CA GLU A 155 -7.76 16.86 -19.75
C GLU A 155 -7.47 16.06 -21.03
N VAL A 156 -7.09 14.80 -20.84
CA VAL A 156 -6.90 13.83 -21.93
C VAL A 156 -7.65 12.57 -21.59
N SER A 157 -8.61 12.22 -22.46
CA SER A 157 -9.32 10.94 -22.43
C SER A 157 -8.66 9.99 -23.42
N LEU A 158 -8.06 8.91 -22.94
CA LEU A 158 -7.47 7.90 -23.80
C LEU A 158 -8.43 6.73 -24.00
N PRO A 159 -8.35 6.01 -25.13
CA PRO A 159 -9.04 4.72 -25.24
C PRO A 159 -8.51 3.73 -24.18
N PRO A 160 -9.31 2.69 -23.84
CA PRO A 160 -8.85 1.64 -22.94
C PRO A 160 -7.52 1.03 -23.40
N PHE A 161 -6.63 0.74 -22.45
CA PHE A 161 -5.38 0.07 -22.78
C PHE A 161 -5.64 -1.33 -23.33
N ALA A 162 -5.06 -1.62 -24.50
CA ALA A 162 -5.27 -2.89 -25.21
C ALA A 162 -4.45 -4.06 -24.65
N ARG A 163 -3.34 -3.80 -23.94
CA ARG A 163 -2.44 -4.83 -23.42
C ARG A 163 -1.60 -4.32 -22.25
N SER A 164 -1.01 -5.24 -21.49
CA SER A 164 -0.09 -4.89 -20.42
C SER A 164 1.22 -4.34 -20.95
N GLY A 165 1.83 -3.44 -20.19
CA GLY A 165 3.03 -2.75 -20.60
C GLY A 165 3.31 -1.47 -19.81
N PHE A 166 4.42 -0.85 -20.18
CA PHE A 166 4.78 0.50 -19.76
C PHE A 166 4.32 1.48 -20.84
N TYR A 167 3.62 2.52 -20.43
CA TYR A 167 3.07 3.57 -21.28
C TYR A 167 3.50 4.93 -20.75
N ASP A 168 4.51 5.50 -21.37
CA ASP A 168 5.11 6.77 -20.96
C ASP A 168 4.49 7.90 -21.75
N TRP A 169 4.14 8.99 -21.09
CA TRP A 169 3.44 10.09 -21.75
C TRP A 169 4.06 11.44 -21.42
N ILE A 170 3.83 12.39 -22.32
CA ILE A 170 4.24 13.78 -22.19
C ILE A 170 3.25 14.71 -22.92
N ILE A 171 3.01 15.89 -22.35
CA ILE A 171 2.30 17.00 -22.97
C ILE A 171 3.34 17.99 -23.49
N VAL A 172 3.30 18.27 -24.80
CA VAL A 172 4.25 19.15 -25.50
C VAL A 172 3.49 20.18 -26.33
N SER A 173 4.18 21.21 -26.83
CA SER A 173 3.58 22.11 -27.81
C SER A 173 3.58 21.51 -29.23
N ARG A 174 2.80 22.11 -30.12
CA ARG A 174 2.58 21.69 -31.51
C ARG A 174 3.83 21.84 -32.38
N ASP A 175 4.71 22.78 -32.07
CA ASP A 175 6.04 22.92 -32.69
C ASP A 175 7.06 21.93 -32.10
N GLY A 176 6.67 21.10 -31.14
CA GLY A 176 7.48 20.06 -30.53
C GLY A 176 8.50 20.56 -29.50
N SER A 177 8.47 21.87 -29.17
CA SER A 177 9.26 22.44 -28.09
C SER A 177 8.58 22.17 -26.73
N VAL A 178 9.37 22.06 -25.66
CA VAL A 178 8.81 22.06 -24.30
C VAL A 178 8.59 23.53 -23.94
N VAL A 179 7.33 23.99 -23.98
CA VAL A 179 6.98 25.42 -23.87
C VAL A 179 7.02 25.94 -22.43
N ILE A 180 7.26 25.10 -21.43
CA ILE A 180 6.93 25.44 -20.04
C ILE A 180 8.19 25.66 -19.22
N GLU A 181 8.28 26.82 -18.57
CA GLU A 181 9.36 27.17 -17.64
C GLU A 181 9.56 26.04 -16.60
N ILE A 182 10.84 25.78 -16.31
CA ILE A 182 11.44 24.55 -15.73
C ILE A 182 10.76 24.02 -14.44
N ASP A 183 9.89 24.78 -13.77
CA ASP A 183 9.25 24.35 -12.53
C ASP A 183 8.02 23.42 -12.71
N ASP A 184 7.41 23.34 -13.90
CA ASP A 184 6.18 22.56 -14.13
C ASP A 184 6.33 21.31 -15.03
N GLU A 185 7.51 21.05 -15.60
CA GLU A 185 7.75 19.91 -16.50
C GLU A 185 7.39 18.56 -15.88
N LYS A 186 7.53 18.41 -14.55
CA LYS A 186 7.25 17.16 -13.84
C LYS A 186 5.78 16.74 -13.91
N ARG A 187 4.86 17.69 -14.01
CA ARG A 187 3.41 17.42 -14.06
C ARG A 187 2.92 17.08 -15.46
N LEU A 188 3.72 17.42 -16.47
CA LEU A 188 3.39 17.27 -17.88
C LEU A 188 3.88 15.95 -18.47
N ARG A 189 4.47 15.08 -17.65
CA ARG A 189 4.90 13.74 -18.05
C ARG A 189 4.59 12.72 -16.97
N GLY A 190 4.46 11.47 -17.36
CA GLY A 190 4.24 10.37 -16.43
C GLY A 190 4.31 9.02 -17.11
N ARG A 191 4.01 7.98 -16.32
CA ARG A 191 4.00 6.59 -16.73
C ARG A 191 2.73 5.91 -16.25
N PHE A 192 2.04 5.23 -17.15
CA PHE A 192 1.12 4.16 -16.78
C PHE A 192 1.85 2.82 -16.79
N ILE A 193 1.67 2.05 -15.72
CA ILE A 193 1.98 0.62 -15.68
C ILE A 193 0.66 -0.10 -15.78
N VAL A 194 0.46 -0.81 -16.89
CA VAL A 194 -0.80 -1.49 -17.19
C VAL A 194 -0.65 -2.97 -16.87
N GLN A 195 -1.32 -3.41 -15.82
CA GLN A 195 -1.37 -4.81 -15.37
C GLN A 195 -2.38 -5.62 -16.21
N PRO A 196 -2.31 -6.97 -16.20
CA PRO A 196 -3.26 -7.81 -16.94
C PRO A 196 -4.73 -7.53 -16.57
N ALA A 197 -5.65 -7.82 -17.49
CA ALA A 197 -7.07 -7.66 -17.27
C ALA A 197 -7.54 -8.48 -16.05
N GLY A 198 -8.50 -7.95 -15.29
CA GLY A 198 -9.06 -8.64 -14.12
C GLY A 198 -8.12 -8.76 -12.92
N ALA A 199 -6.92 -8.16 -12.94
CA ALA A 199 -5.97 -8.24 -11.82
C ALA A 199 -6.56 -7.74 -10.49
N ARG A 200 -7.45 -6.73 -10.52
CA ARG A 200 -8.13 -6.19 -9.32
C ARG A 200 -9.09 -7.20 -8.66
N ASP A 201 -9.65 -8.12 -9.43
CA ASP A 201 -10.63 -9.10 -8.98
C ASP A 201 -9.99 -10.45 -8.63
N MET A 202 -8.66 -10.55 -8.70
CA MET A 202 -7.96 -11.79 -8.42
C MET A 202 -8.10 -12.20 -6.93
N VAL A 203 -8.16 -13.50 -6.69
CA VAL A 203 -8.08 -14.15 -5.38
C VAL A 203 -7.11 -15.31 -5.54
N ILE A 204 -6.02 -15.29 -4.79
CA ILE A 204 -4.91 -16.23 -4.96
C ILE A 204 -4.97 -17.26 -3.84
N THR A 205 -4.77 -18.53 -4.18
CA THR A 205 -4.45 -19.58 -3.19
C THR A 205 -2.98 -19.98 -3.34
N GLU A 206 -2.18 -19.76 -2.31
CA GLU A 206 -0.83 -20.30 -2.15
C GLU A 206 -0.92 -21.77 -1.75
N ILE A 207 -0.34 -22.65 -2.56
CA ILE A 207 -0.35 -24.10 -2.38
C ILE A 207 1.08 -24.60 -2.18
N PRO A 208 1.46 -25.00 -0.96
CA PRO A 208 2.65 -25.79 -0.70
C PRO A 208 2.47 -27.21 -1.26
N VAL A 209 2.94 -27.47 -2.48
CA VAL A 209 2.65 -28.74 -3.19
C VAL A 209 3.10 -29.97 -2.41
N ASP A 210 4.23 -29.87 -1.72
CA ASP A 210 4.76 -30.90 -0.82
C ASP A 210 3.80 -31.38 0.28
N GLN A 211 2.84 -30.54 0.67
CA GLN A 211 1.93 -30.81 1.78
C GLN A 211 0.58 -31.36 1.32
N VAL A 212 0.15 -31.04 0.10
CA VAL A 212 -1.17 -31.45 -0.40
C VAL A 212 -1.15 -32.94 -0.74
N GLY A 213 -1.94 -33.72 0.02
CA GLY A 213 -1.99 -35.17 -0.11
C GLY A 213 -0.83 -35.92 0.56
N ALA A 214 -0.02 -35.23 1.37
CA ALA A 214 0.99 -35.89 2.19
C ALA A 214 0.32 -36.78 3.26
N THR A 215 0.92 -37.94 3.52
CA THR A 215 0.50 -38.88 4.57
C THR A 215 1.69 -39.28 5.43
N TRP A 216 1.40 -39.68 6.68
CA TRP A 216 2.41 -40.07 7.66
C TRP A 216 2.00 -41.37 8.35
N ASP A 217 2.99 -42.09 8.85
CA ASP A 217 2.79 -43.25 9.71
C ASP A 217 2.40 -42.78 11.12
N GLU A 218 1.22 -43.15 11.60
CA GLU A 218 0.71 -42.72 12.93
C GLU A 218 1.52 -43.27 14.11
N SER A 219 2.35 -44.30 13.88
CA SER A 219 3.11 -45.04 14.89
C SER A 219 4.60 -44.67 14.94
N THR A 220 5.18 -44.21 13.83
CA THR A 220 6.56 -43.70 13.76
C THR A 220 6.65 -42.19 13.53
N GLY A 221 5.61 -41.55 13.00
CA GLY A 221 5.55 -40.13 12.62
C GLY A 221 6.31 -39.81 11.32
N GLU A 222 6.89 -40.83 10.70
CA GLU A 222 7.62 -40.70 9.44
C GLU A 222 6.66 -40.41 8.28
N LEU A 223 7.12 -39.59 7.32
CA LEU A 223 6.38 -39.31 6.11
C LEU A 223 6.26 -40.59 5.27
N THR A 224 5.04 -41.11 5.10
CA THR A 224 4.76 -42.31 4.28
C THR A 224 4.59 -41.95 2.82
N SER A 225 3.96 -40.80 2.53
CA SER A 225 3.89 -40.24 1.19
C SER A 225 4.01 -38.73 1.23
N ARG A 226 4.84 -38.17 0.35
CA ARG A 226 4.90 -36.73 0.10
C ARG A 226 3.68 -36.28 -0.71
N GLY A 227 3.31 -35.00 -0.61
CA GLY A 227 2.37 -34.40 -1.55
C GLY A 227 2.85 -34.47 -3.01
N SER A 228 1.95 -34.21 -3.94
CA SER A 228 2.23 -34.34 -5.39
C SER A 228 1.39 -33.38 -6.22
N PHE A 229 1.80 -33.18 -7.48
CA PHE A 229 0.99 -32.40 -8.42
C PHE A 229 -0.40 -33.02 -8.64
N ASP A 230 -0.51 -34.35 -8.67
CA ASP A 230 -1.78 -35.04 -8.87
C ASP A 230 -2.71 -34.89 -7.65
N ALA A 231 -2.16 -34.85 -6.43
CA ALA A 231 -2.95 -34.55 -5.24
C ALA A 231 -3.51 -33.11 -5.25
N VAL A 232 -2.76 -32.15 -5.80
CA VAL A 232 -3.26 -30.77 -6.00
C VAL A 232 -4.38 -30.74 -7.02
N VAL A 233 -4.29 -31.51 -8.12
CA VAL A 233 -5.34 -31.61 -9.15
C VAL A 233 -6.69 -31.95 -8.53
N GLU A 234 -6.72 -32.90 -7.58
CA GLU A 234 -7.95 -33.32 -6.90
C GLU A 234 -8.63 -32.20 -6.08
N LYS A 235 -7.87 -31.17 -5.68
CA LYS A 235 -8.38 -30.05 -4.87
C LYS A 235 -8.83 -28.85 -5.69
N LEU A 236 -8.44 -28.74 -6.97
CA LEU A 236 -8.76 -27.57 -7.79
C LEU A 236 -10.26 -27.28 -7.94
N PRO A 237 -11.16 -28.27 -8.13
CA PRO A 237 -12.58 -27.99 -8.26
C PRO A 237 -13.16 -27.34 -7.00
N GLU A 238 -12.72 -27.78 -5.82
CA GLU A 238 -13.11 -27.23 -4.52
C GLU A 238 -12.60 -25.79 -4.35
N LEU A 239 -11.34 -25.53 -4.72
CA LEU A 239 -10.78 -24.18 -4.68
C LEU A 239 -11.50 -23.21 -5.62
N LYS A 240 -11.85 -23.65 -6.84
CA LYS A 240 -12.64 -22.85 -7.77
C LYS A 240 -14.04 -22.53 -7.22
N LEU A 241 -14.69 -23.52 -6.61
CA LEU A 241 -16.00 -23.32 -5.97
C LEU A 241 -15.92 -22.29 -4.82
N ARG A 242 -14.80 -22.29 -4.08
CA ARG A 242 -14.50 -21.31 -3.02
C ARG A 242 -14.08 -19.94 -3.53
N GLY A 243 -13.98 -19.76 -4.85
CA GLY A 243 -13.75 -18.46 -5.45
C GLY A 243 -12.31 -18.14 -5.84
N SER A 244 -11.38 -19.08 -5.70
CA SER A 244 -10.01 -18.90 -6.19
C SER A 244 -10.03 -18.63 -7.69
N SER A 245 -9.32 -17.59 -8.12
CA SER A 245 -9.10 -17.26 -9.53
C SER A 245 -7.64 -17.41 -9.95
N ALA A 246 -6.74 -17.61 -8.99
CA ALA A 246 -5.35 -17.96 -9.24
C ALA A 246 -4.81 -18.96 -8.22
N VAL A 247 -3.87 -19.78 -8.65
CA VAL A 247 -3.20 -20.78 -7.82
C VAL A 247 -1.71 -20.57 -7.93
N TYR A 248 -1.08 -20.25 -6.81
CA TYR A 248 0.36 -20.13 -6.67
C TYR A 248 0.95 -21.43 -6.13
N LEU A 249 1.70 -22.13 -6.97
CA LEU A 249 2.29 -23.44 -6.67
C LEU A 249 3.71 -23.26 -6.12
N MET A 250 3.82 -23.29 -4.80
CA MET A 250 5.10 -23.18 -4.10
C MET A 250 5.82 -24.54 -4.08
N GLY A 251 7.12 -24.53 -4.39
CA GLY A 251 8.00 -25.69 -4.35
C GLY A 251 7.95 -26.56 -5.60
N ALA A 252 7.43 -26.04 -6.71
CA ALA A 252 7.24 -26.81 -7.93
C ALA A 252 8.52 -27.02 -8.76
N LEU A 253 9.61 -26.31 -8.46
CA LEU A 253 10.87 -26.35 -9.22
C LEU A 253 11.77 -27.53 -8.80
N GLU A 254 12.62 -27.98 -9.73
CA GLU A 254 13.49 -29.14 -9.50
C GLU A 254 14.51 -28.90 -8.39
N ARG A 255 14.66 -29.87 -7.51
CA ARG A 255 15.56 -29.86 -6.35
C ARG A 255 16.42 -31.13 -6.34
N PRO A 256 17.43 -31.27 -5.46
CA PRO A 256 18.28 -32.45 -5.44
C PRO A 256 17.47 -33.74 -5.25
N ASN A 257 17.53 -34.66 -6.23
CA ASN A 257 16.78 -35.91 -6.21
C ASN A 257 17.41 -36.98 -5.31
N ASP A 258 18.68 -36.82 -4.94
CA ASP A 258 19.44 -37.68 -4.05
C ASP A 258 19.32 -37.28 -2.58
N ASP A 259 18.55 -36.23 -2.28
CA ASP A 259 18.19 -35.81 -0.92
C ASP A 259 16.67 -35.78 -0.81
N SER A 260 16.10 -36.76 -0.09
CA SER A 260 14.65 -36.87 0.09
C SER A 260 14.07 -35.67 0.84
N GLU A 261 14.89 -34.94 1.60
CA GLU A 261 14.49 -33.80 2.44
C GLU A 261 14.97 -32.45 1.90
N ALA A 262 15.35 -32.39 0.62
CA ALA A 262 15.73 -31.15 0.00
C ALA A 262 14.63 -30.08 0.14
N SER A 263 15.01 -28.92 0.69
CA SER A 263 14.11 -27.77 0.78
C SER A 263 13.56 -27.41 -0.62
N PRO A 264 12.27 -27.03 -0.75
CA PRO A 264 11.70 -26.57 -2.02
C PRO A 264 12.43 -25.35 -2.61
N PHE A 265 13.13 -24.57 -1.78
CA PHE A 265 13.89 -23.40 -2.20
C PHE A 265 15.34 -23.72 -2.63
N ASN A 266 15.79 -24.97 -2.48
CA ASN A 266 17.10 -25.42 -2.92
C ASN A 266 17.09 -25.85 -4.40
N VAL A 267 16.78 -24.92 -5.30
CA VAL A 267 16.48 -25.21 -6.72
C VAL A 267 17.73 -25.59 -7.51
N THR A 268 17.77 -26.78 -8.08
CA THR A 268 18.89 -27.24 -8.92
C THR A 268 18.81 -26.74 -10.35
N ASP A 269 17.59 -26.58 -10.89
CA ASP A 269 17.33 -26.06 -12.24
C ASP A 269 15.99 -25.33 -12.28
N ARG A 270 16.04 -24.01 -12.47
CA ARG A 270 14.86 -23.13 -12.54
C ARG A 270 13.98 -23.39 -13.77
N LYS A 271 14.49 -24.11 -14.78
CA LYS A 271 13.76 -24.50 -16.00
C LYS A 271 12.96 -25.79 -15.82
N ARG A 272 13.27 -26.59 -14.79
CA ARG A 272 12.70 -27.92 -14.58
C ARG A 272 11.75 -27.90 -13.39
N VAL A 273 10.75 -28.77 -13.47
CA VAL A 273 9.79 -28.99 -12.38
C VAL A 273 10.21 -30.21 -11.57
N ALA A 274 9.81 -30.25 -10.30
CA ALA A 274 10.23 -31.25 -9.34
C ALA A 274 9.85 -32.67 -9.76
N THR A 275 10.85 -33.51 -9.99
CA THR A 275 10.63 -34.93 -10.32
C THR A 275 10.01 -35.68 -9.13
N VAL A 276 10.41 -35.32 -7.91
CA VAL A 276 9.87 -35.89 -6.65
C VAL A 276 8.38 -35.62 -6.43
N LEU A 277 7.77 -34.65 -7.14
CA LEU A 277 6.34 -34.32 -7.06
C LEU A 277 5.51 -34.91 -8.21
N GLY A 278 6.10 -35.76 -9.05
CA GLY A 278 5.47 -36.38 -10.24
C GLY A 278 6.07 -35.90 -11.58
N GLY A 279 6.95 -34.90 -11.55
CA GLY A 279 7.68 -34.42 -12.71
C GLY A 279 6.82 -33.75 -13.78
N ALA A 280 7.39 -33.61 -14.99
CA ALA A 280 6.82 -32.81 -16.07
C ALA A 280 5.40 -33.22 -16.49
N LYS A 281 5.10 -34.53 -16.52
CA LYS A 281 3.79 -35.03 -16.98
C LYS A 281 2.67 -34.67 -15.99
N SER A 282 2.85 -34.95 -14.70
CA SER A 282 1.87 -34.59 -13.68
C SER A 282 1.74 -33.07 -13.54
N PHE A 283 2.86 -32.32 -13.65
CA PHE A 283 2.80 -30.87 -13.65
C PHE A 283 2.02 -30.29 -14.84
N GLN A 284 2.23 -30.82 -16.05
CA GLN A 284 1.47 -30.37 -17.21
C GLN A 284 -0.02 -30.72 -17.11
N ASN A 285 -0.37 -31.83 -16.46
CA ASN A 285 -1.75 -32.16 -16.15
C ASN A 285 -2.36 -31.15 -15.16
N LEU A 286 -1.61 -30.83 -14.09
CA LEU A 286 -1.99 -29.83 -13.11
C LEU A 286 -2.27 -28.46 -13.74
N VAL A 287 -1.34 -27.94 -14.54
CA VAL A 287 -1.52 -26.63 -15.18
C VAL A 287 -2.70 -26.63 -16.16
N ARG A 288 -2.88 -27.71 -16.92
CA ARG A 288 -4.04 -27.85 -17.82
C ARG A 288 -5.36 -27.83 -17.06
N GLU A 289 -5.43 -28.48 -15.89
CA GLU A 289 -6.65 -28.47 -15.08
C GLU A 289 -6.92 -27.11 -14.45
N ILE A 290 -5.89 -26.41 -13.96
CA ILE A 290 -6.00 -25.03 -13.46
C ILE A 290 -6.61 -24.13 -14.55
N GLN A 291 -6.09 -24.22 -15.78
CA GLN A 291 -6.60 -23.44 -16.92
C GLN A 291 -8.01 -23.87 -17.35
N ARG A 292 -8.32 -25.18 -17.33
CA ARG A 292 -9.66 -25.70 -17.65
C ARG A 292 -10.73 -25.14 -16.70
N LEU A 293 -10.35 -24.88 -15.46
CA LEU A 293 -11.20 -24.26 -14.43
C LEU A 293 -11.17 -22.73 -14.45
N ASP A 294 -10.57 -22.13 -15.49
CA ASP A 294 -10.44 -20.67 -15.62
C ASP A 294 -9.77 -20.05 -14.38
N MET A 295 -8.66 -20.65 -13.96
CA MET A 295 -7.77 -20.12 -12.93
C MET A 295 -6.38 -19.87 -13.53
N ILE A 296 -5.62 -19.00 -12.87
CA ILE A 296 -4.28 -18.59 -13.30
C ILE A 296 -3.20 -19.43 -12.59
N PRO A 297 -2.39 -20.22 -13.32
CA PRO A 297 -1.25 -20.95 -12.74
C PRO A 297 -0.04 -20.02 -12.54
N ILE A 298 0.40 -19.88 -11.28
CA ILE A 298 1.53 -19.05 -10.85
C ILE A 298 2.61 -19.95 -10.23
N LEU A 299 3.88 -19.74 -10.60
CA LEU A 299 5.04 -20.46 -10.04
C LEU A 299 5.97 -19.57 -9.23
N ASP A 300 6.86 -20.19 -8.45
CA ASP A 300 8.03 -19.53 -7.86
C ASP A 300 8.95 -18.93 -8.94
N GLY A 301 9.39 -17.70 -8.71
CA GLY A 301 10.59 -17.12 -9.31
C GLY A 301 11.66 -17.03 -8.24
N ILE A 302 12.79 -17.72 -8.44
CA ILE A 302 13.90 -17.79 -7.48
C ILE A 302 15.19 -17.31 -8.18
N GLU A 303 15.88 -16.35 -7.58
CA GLU A 303 17.08 -15.69 -8.10
C GLU A 303 18.36 -16.50 -7.85
N ARG A 304 18.32 -17.40 -6.86
CA ARG A 304 19.41 -18.29 -6.44
C ARG A 304 19.21 -19.72 -6.95
N VAL A 305 20.25 -20.53 -6.83
CA VAL A 305 20.22 -21.97 -7.22
C VAL A 305 20.95 -22.81 -6.18
N ALA A 306 20.84 -24.14 -6.23
CA ALA A 306 21.52 -25.03 -5.30
C ALA A 306 23.05 -24.88 -5.39
N ARG A 307 23.73 -24.65 -4.26
CA ARG A 307 25.16 -24.32 -4.23
C ARG A 307 26.03 -25.43 -4.82
N ASN A 308 25.79 -26.67 -4.38
CA ASN A 308 26.63 -27.82 -4.72
C ASN A 308 26.06 -28.69 -5.85
N ARG A 309 24.75 -28.64 -6.09
CA ARG A 309 24.02 -29.53 -7.01
C ARG A 309 23.30 -28.79 -8.14
N ALA A 310 23.58 -27.49 -8.32
CA ALA A 310 23.05 -26.72 -9.45
C ALA A 310 23.41 -27.35 -10.79
N HIS A 311 22.49 -27.22 -11.75
CA HIS A 311 22.74 -27.60 -13.14
C HIS A 311 24.01 -26.90 -13.67
N ARG A 312 24.81 -27.62 -14.45
CA ARG A 312 26.13 -27.15 -14.95
C ARG A 312 26.10 -25.81 -15.68
N LYS A 313 24.94 -25.40 -16.19
CA LYS A 313 24.74 -24.11 -16.88
C LYS A 313 24.95 -22.89 -15.97
N TYR A 314 24.76 -23.05 -14.66
CA TYR A 314 24.92 -21.97 -13.69
C TYR A 314 26.36 -21.77 -13.23
N ARG A 315 27.23 -22.79 -13.36
CA ARG A 315 28.62 -22.77 -12.86
C ARG A 315 29.42 -21.54 -13.30
N PRO A 316 29.36 -21.08 -14.57
CA PRO A 316 30.12 -19.90 -15.00
C PRO A 316 29.66 -18.57 -14.36
N PHE A 317 28.51 -18.59 -13.69
CA PHE A 317 27.86 -17.40 -13.12
C PHE A 317 27.87 -17.40 -11.59
N MET A 318 28.47 -18.40 -10.94
CA MET A 318 28.53 -18.45 -9.48
C MET A 318 29.52 -17.43 -8.94
N VAL A 319 29.05 -16.56 -8.03
CA VAL A 319 29.91 -15.58 -7.35
C VAL A 319 30.72 -16.27 -6.26
N GLN A 320 31.97 -15.85 -6.09
CA GLN A 320 32.85 -16.34 -5.03
C GLN A 320 32.97 -15.33 -3.89
N THR A 321 33.37 -15.80 -2.71
CA THR A 321 33.73 -14.99 -1.55
C THR A 321 34.86 -15.67 -0.79
N VAL A 322 35.50 -14.92 0.10
CA VAL A 322 36.68 -15.36 0.86
C VAL A 322 36.27 -15.55 2.32
N ASP A 323 36.65 -16.67 2.93
CA ASP A 323 36.42 -16.88 4.37
C ASP A 323 37.49 -16.19 5.24
N ASN A 324 37.32 -16.26 6.56
CA ASN A 324 38.27 -15.72 7.53
C ASN A 324 39.68 -16.36 7.46
N THR A 325 39.85 -17.46 6.73
CA THR A 325 41.14 -18.13 6.51
C THR A 325 41.79 -17.74 5.20
N GLY A 326 41.14 -16.92 4.37
CA GLY A 326 41.60 -16.55 3.04
C GLY A 326 41.21 -17.57 1.96
N ALA A 327 40.39 -18.58 2.28
CA ALA A 327 39.98 -19.59 1.31
C ALA A 327 38.76 -19.13 0.50
N MET A 328 38.84 -19.28 -0.83
CA MET A 328 37.75 -18.97 -1.73
C MET A 328 36.69 -20.07 -1.76
N PHE A 329 35.42 -19.67 -1.78
CA PHE A 329 34.30 -20.56 -1.97
C PHE A 329 33.09 -19.85 -2.60
N THR A 330 32.12 -20.61 -3.11
CA THR A 330 30.91 -20.05 -3.73
C THR A 330 30.04 -19.36 -2.69
N HIS A 331 29.74 -18.08 -2.90
CA HIS A 331 28.95 -17.25 -2.00
C HIS A 331 27.55 -17.88 -1.78
N PRO A 332 27.08 -18.06 -0.52
CA PRO A 332 25.74 -18.55 -0.22
C PRO A 332 24.66 -17.65 -0.82
N GLY A 333 23.47 -18.15 -1.11
CA GLY A 333 22.35 -17.25 -1.45
C GLY A 333 22.10 -16.28 -0.30
N THR A 334 21.73 -15.04 -0.60
CA THR A 334 21.47 -14.00 0.41
C THR A 334 20.42 -13.02 -0.07
N ASP A 335 19.68 -12.43 0.86
CA ASP A 335 18.83 -11.26 0.61
C ASP A 335 19.63 -9.94 0.57
N GLY A 336 20.95 -10.03 0.79
CA GLY A 336 21.90 -8.93 0.80
C GLY A 336 21.99 -8.20 2.14
N ARG A 337 21.25 -8.64 3.16
CA ARG A 337 21.15 -7.93 4.44
C ARG A 337 21.26 -8.87 5.63
N GLU A 338 20.24 -9.67 5.87
CA GLU A 338 20.06 -10.39 7.15
C GLU A 338 20.06 -11.91 6.98
N VAL A 339 19.59 -12.41 5.83
CA VAL A 339 19.34 -13.86 5.66
C VAL A 339 20.33 -14.43 4.66
N GLN A 340 21.07 -15.45 5.10
CA GLN A 340 21.86 -16.30 4.23
C GLN A 340 21.29 -17.72 4.18
N TRP A 341 21.24 -18.28 2.98
CA TRP A 341 20.78 -19.63 2.68
C TRP A 341 21.96 -20.50 2.24
N GLU A 342 22.60 -21.16 3.21
CA GLU A 342 23.85 -21.94 3.03
C GLU A 342 23.79 -23.01 1.94
N GLN A 343 22.60 -23.58 1.70
CA GLN A 343 22.38 -24.63 0.71
C GLN A 343 22.27 -24.09 -0.73
N SER A 344 22.02 -22.79 -0.89
CA SER A 344 21.91 -22.12 -2.19
C SER A 344 23.16 -21.29 -2.49
N GLY A 345 23.44 -21.05 -3.76
CA GLY A 345 24.54 -20.23 -4.27
C GLY A 345 24.01 -19.00 -5.00
N LEU A 346 24.74 -17.91 -4.84
CA LEU A 346 24.46 -16.62 -5.46
C LEU A 346 24.96 -16.59 -6.92
N LEU A 347 24.09 -16.16 -7.83
CA LEU A 347 24.45 -15.90 -9.23
C LEU A 347 24.94 -14.47 -9.42
N ASN A 348 25.82 -14.25 -10.39
CA ASN A 348 26.42 -12.96 -10.67
C ASN A 348 25.50 -12.08 -11.51
N TYR A 349 24.65 -11.29 -10.84
CA TYR A 349 23.74 -10.36 -11.52
C TYR A 349 24.39 -9.09 -12.09
N ARG A 350 25.72 -8.95 -12.00
CA ARG A 350 26.46 -7.97 -12.83
C ARG A 350 26.69 -8.48 -14.25
N ASP A 351 26.37 -9.75 -14.52
CA ASP A 351 26.40 -10.33 -15.86
C ASP A 351 24.99 -10.39 -16.45
N ILE A 352 24.76 -9.64 -17.53
CA ILE A 352 23.45 -9.58 -18.22
C ILE A 352 22.96 -10.95 -18.68
N ARG A 353 23.86 -11.90 -18.95
CA ARG A 353 23.51 -13.27 -19.32
C ARG A 353 22.74 -14.00 -18.22
N VAL A 354 22.93 -13.62 -16.95
CA VAL A 354 22.17 -14.17 -15.83
C VAL A 354 20.73 -13.64 -15.84
N TRP A 355 20.54 -12.37 -16.20
CA TRP A 355 19.21 -11.76 -16.34
C TRP A 355 18.46 -12.44 -17.48
N ASP A 356 19.10 -12.56 -18.65
CA ASP A 356 18.55 -13.24 -19.82
C ASP A 356 18.23 -14.70 -19.52
N LEU A 357 19.13 -15.40 -18.82
CA LEU A 357 18.92 -16.80 -18.42
C LEU A 357 17.65 -16.95 -17.57
N MET A 358 17.44 -16.08 -16.58
CA MET A 358 16.23 -16.13 -15.75
C MET A 358 14.95 -15.87 -16.55
N ILE A 359 14.97 -14.85 -17.41
CA ILE A 359 13.84 -14.49 -18.27
C ILE A 359 13.50 -15.66 -19.20
N GLU A 360 14.49 -16.25 -19.86
CA GLU A 360 14.28 -17.36 -20.80
C GLU A 360 13.83 -18.65 -20.11
N GLU A 361 14.26 -18.89 -18.87
CA GLU A 361 13.77 -20.03 -18.07
C GLU A 361 12.28 -19.89 -17.74
N ILE A 362 11.83 -18.69 -17.35
CA ILE A 362 10.42 -18.42 -17.05
C ILE A 362 9.59 -18.42 -18.35
N LYS A 363 10.09 -17.83 -19.44
CA LYS A 363 9.43 -17.91 -20.76
C LYS A 363 9.28 -19.36 -21.22
N TYR A 364 10.27 -20.21 -20.96
CA TYR A 364 10.18 -21.63 -21.27
C TYR A 364 9.08 -22.31 -20.45
N LEU A 365 9.00 -22.09 -19.13
CA LEU A 365 7.94 -22.66 -18.30
C LEU A 365 6.55 -22.19 -18.79
N ALA A 366 6.42 -20.93 -19.18
CA ALA A 366 5.18 -20.35 -19.71
C ALA A 366 4.77 -20.97 -21.05
N ASN A 367 5.73 -21.25 -21.93
CA ASN A 367 5.50 -21.88 -23.22
C ASN A 367 5.18 -23.37 -23.07
N GLU A 368 6.01 -24.10 -22.34
CA GLU A 368 5.99 -25.57 -22.24
C GLU A 368 4.79 -26.07 -21.41
N TYR A 369 4.56 -25.45 -20.26
CA TYR A 369 3.54 -25.90 -19.32
C TYR A 369 2.30 -25.03 -19.29
N GLY A 370 2.35 -23.80 -19.82
CA GLY A 370 1.22 -22.90 -19.82
C GLY A 370 1.11 -22.02 -18.57
N ILE A 371 2.16 -21.87 -17.76
CA ILE A 371 2.12 -20.96 -16.61
C ILE A 371 1.85 -19.51 -17.08
N ARG A 372 1.11 -18.73 -16.29
CA ARG A 372 0.72 -17.35 -16.65
C ARG A 372 1.05 -16.33 -15.56
N GLY A 373 1.77 -16.74 -14.53
CA GLY A 373 2.40 -15.80 -13.63
C GLY A 373 3.61 -16.37 -12.91
N VAL A 374 4.36 -15.47 -12.29
CA VAL A 374 5.47 -15.79 -11.40
C VAL A 374 5.37 -14.97 -10.12
N ARG A 375 5.69 -15.58 -8.99
CA ARG A 375 5.88 -14.92 -7.70
C ARG A 375 7.38 -14.91 -7.39
N LEU A 376 8.00 -13.74 -7.51
CA LEU A 376 9.41 -13.53 -7.20
C LEU A 376 9.61 -13.59 -5.67
N ASP A 377 10.33 -14.62 -5.23
CA ASP A 377 10.69 -14.84 -3.83
C ASP A 377 11.64 -13.76 -3.34
N ASN A 378 11.39 -13.11 -2.21
CA ASN A 378 12.22 -11.98 -1.76
C ASN A 378 12.46 -10.91 -2.84
N GLY A 379 11.45 -10.62 -3.66
CA GLY A 379 11.59 -9.76 -4.82
C GLY A 379 12.06 -8.33 -4.50
N GLN A 380 11.93 -7.89 -3.24
CA GLN A 380 12.53 -6.65 -2.74
C GLN A 380 14.08 -6.62 -2.76
N SER A 381 14.73 -7.74 -3.02
CA SER A 381 16.19 -7.87 -3.15
C SER A 381 16.61 -8.23 -4.59
N TYR A 382 15.69 -8.25 -5.56
CA TYR A 382 16.00 -8.65 -6.93
C TYR A 382 16.62 -7.52 -7.75
N PRO A 383 17.72 -7.73 -8.48
CA PRO A 383 18.69 -8.79 -8.27
C PRO A 383 19.64 -8.43 -7.11
N PRO A 384 20.09 -9.42 -6.32
CA PRO A 384 21.08 -9.18 -5.27
C PRO A 384 22.45 -8.92 -5.91
N ILE A 385 23.05 -7.76 -5.59
CA ILE A 385 24.40 -7.37 -6.04
C ILE A 385 25.24 -7.00 -4.83
N MET A 386 26.31 -7.76 -4.60
CA MET A 386 27.22 -7.59 -3.47
C MET A 386 28.43 -6.72 -3.84
N ALA A 387 29.04 -6.11 -2.82
CA ALA A 387 30.22 -5.26 -2.95
C ALA A 387 31.40 -6.07 -3.47
N LEU A 388 32.13 -5.51 -4.43
CA LEU A 388 33.38 -6.08 -4.89
C LEU A 388 34.36 -6.19 -3.71
N ASP A 389 35.01 -7.34 -3.56
CA ASP A 389 36.16 -7.42 -2.67
C ASP A 389 37.37 -6.81 -3.39
N THR A 390 37.56 -5.49 -3.20
CA THR A 390 38.63 -4.75 -3.88
C THR A 390 40.02 -5.18 -3.45
N GLU A 391 40.19 -5.70 -2.23
CA GLU A 391 41.50 -6.15 -1.75
C GLU A 391 41.91 -7.43 -2.49
N GLU A 392 41.00 -8.39 -2.58
CA GLU A 392 41.23 -9.64 -3.29
C GLU A 392 41.28 -9.44 -4.81
N MET A 393 40.29 -8.74 -5.38
CA MET A 393 40.16 -8.64 -6.85
C MET A 393 41.28 -7.85 -7.52
N PHE A 394 41.95 -6.95 -6.79
CA PHE A 394 43.12 -6.21 -7.26
C PHE A 394 44.44 -6.76 -6.71
N ALA A 395 44.42 -7.94 -6.09
CA ALA A 395 45.62 -8.65 -5.67
C ALA A 395 46.55 -8.89 -6.87
N ARG A 396 47.85 -8.81 -6.59
CA ARG A 396 48.90 -9.02 -7.59
C ARG A 396 49.66 -10.30 -7.27
N ASP A 397 49.97 -11.05 -8.31
CA ASP A 397 50.86 -12.20 -8.23
C ASP A 397 52.31 -11.73 -7.96
N PRO A 398 53.22 -12.64 -7.56
CA PRO A 398 54.62 -12.29 -7.29
C PRO A 398 55.38 -11.65 -8.46
N ASP A 399 54.88 -11.77 -9.69
CA ASP A 399 55.41 -11.11 -10.89
C ASP A 399 54.90 -9.67 -11.08
N GLY A 400 53.98 -9.21 -10.22
CA GLY A 400 53.39 -7.89 -10.25
C GLY A 400 52.17 -7.76 -11.18
N GLU A 401 51.79 -8.81 -11.91
CA GLU A 401 50.56 -8.83 -12.72
C GLU A 401 49.33 -9.03 -11.83
N LEU A 402 48.15 -8.63 -12.32
CA LEU A 402 46.90 -8.85 -11.58
C LEU A 402 46.59 -10.35 -11.54
N HIS A 403 46.27 -10.85 -10.34
CA HIS A 403 45.87 -12.24 -10.14
C HIS A 403 44.58 -12.57 -10.93
N TYR A 404 43.63 -11.63 -10.92
CA TYR A 404 42.38 -11.74 -11.66
C TYR A 404 42.44 -11.00 -12.99
N SER A 405 41.78 -11.56 -14.01
CA SER A 405 41.63 -10.86 -15.28
C SER A 405 40.72 -9.64 -15.16
N LYS A 406 40.95 -8.63 -16.00
CA LYS A 406 40.08 -7.43 -16.05
C LYS A 406 38.59 -7.76 -16.24
N SER A 407 38.29 -8.86 -16.94
CA SER A 407 36.90 -9.31 -17.11
C SER A 407 36.29 -9.82 -15.81
N GLU A 408 37.08 -10.50 -14.98
CA GLU A 408 36.62 -11.02 -13.68
C GLU A 408 36.42 -9.86 -12.70
N ILE A 409 37.31 -8.85 -12.73
CA ILE A 409 37.16 -7.62 -11.95
C ILE A 409 35.91 -6.85 -12.37
N PHE A 410 35.72 -6.66 -13.68
CA PHE A 410 34.58 -5.92 -14.24
C PHE A 410 33.22 -6.51 -13.82
N TYR A 411 33.09 -7.84 -13.86
CA TYR A 411 31.87 -8.53 -13.42
C TYR A 411 31.82 -8.78 -11.91
N GLY A 412 32.90 -8.54 -11.17
CA GLY A 412 32.98 -8.83 -9.74
C GLY A 412 32.84 -10.32 -9.43
N LEU A 413 33.83 -11.12 -9.84
CA LEU A 413 33.87 -12.56 -9.55
C LEU A 413 33.91 -12.84 -8.04
N VAL A 414 34.72 -12.09 -7.29
CA VAL A 414 34.84 -12.20 -5.83
C VAL A 414 34.21 -10.98 -5.16
N VAL A 415 33.33 -11.24 -4.19
CA VAL A 415 32.57 -10.22 -3.47
C VAL A 415 32.70 -10.40 -1.96
N LYS A 416 32.43 -9.32 -1.24
CA LYS A 416 32.30 -9.34 0.22
C LYS A 416 30.97 -9.98 0.61
N ALA A 417 31.00 -10.76 1.68
CA ALA A 417 29.81 -11.43 2.19
C ALA A 417 28.79 -10.42 2.76
N ASN A 418 27.54 -10.48 2.31
CA ASN A 418 26.41 -9.66 2.79
C ASN A 418 26.58 -8.12 2.74
N GLU A 419 27.45 -7.59 1.89
CA GLU A 419 27.52 -6.14 1.64
C GLU A 419 26.74 -5.77 0.36
N GLU A 420 25.43 -5.52 0.45
CA GLU A 420 24.60 -5.08 -0.70
C GLU A 420 25.06 -3.70 -1.23
N VAL A 421 25.32 -3.58 -2.54
CA VAL A 421 25.69 -2.30 -3.19
C VAL A 421 24.91 -2.00 -4.47
N GLY A 422 23.93 -2.83 -4.84
CA GLY A 422 23.14 -2.68 -6.07
C GLY A 422 22.09 -1.57 -6.03
N TYR A 423 21.15 -1.64 -6.98
CA TYR A 423 20.01 -0.71 -7.15
C TYR A 423 19.32 -0.34 -5.83
N TRP A 424 19.09 -1.34 -4.98
CA TRP A 424 18.35 -1.24 -3.74
C TRP A 424 18.99 -0.39 -2.63
N THR A 425 20.25 -0.01 -2.80
CA THR A 425 21.04 0.86 -1.91
C THR A 425 21.46 2.15 -2.60
N SER A 426 20.95 2.39 -3.80
CA SER A 426 21.33 3.52 -4.64
C SER A 426 20.41 4.72 -4.35
N ASP A 427 20.95 5.93 -4.43
CA ASP A 427 20.18 7.17 -4.25
C ASP A 427 19.12 7.32 -5.35
N SER A 428 19.40 6.83 -6.56
CA SER A 428 18.45 6.76 -7.68
C SER A 428 17.18 6.02 -7.27
N ALA A 429 17.30 4.94 -6.49
CA ALA A 429 16.15 4.22 -5.96
C ALA A 429 15.54 4.94 -4.75
N LEU A 430 16.35 5.25 -3.73
CA LEU A 430 15.85 5.67 -2.42
C LEU A 430 15.39 7.13 -2.36
N GLU A 431 16.08 8.03 -3.05
CA GLU A 431 15.80 9.47 -3.04
C GLU A 431 15.03 9.90 -4.29
N PHE A 432 15.33 9.31 -5.44
CA PHE A 432 14.80 9.74 -6.74
C PHE A 432 13.75 8.80 -7.34
N ASN A 433 13.40 7.70 -6.66
CA ASN A 433 12.33 6.75 -7.03
C ASN A 433 12.43 6.18 -8.46
N TYR A 434 13.63 6.08 -9.03
CA TYR A 434 13.82 5.38 -10.31
C TYR A 434 13.42 3.92 -10.18
N PRO A 435 12.75 3.33 -11.19
CA PRO A 435 12.38 1.93 -11.14
C PRO A 435 13.61 1.01 -11.30
N ASN A 436 13.52 -0.17 -10.71
CA ASN A 436 14.53 -1.23 -10.80
C ASN A 436 14.70 -1.70 -12.26
N PRO A 437 15.88 -1.52 -12.87
CA PRO A 437 16.06 -1.82 -14.29
C PRO A 437 15.91 -3.32 -14.64
N PHE A 438 16.27 -4.22 -13.73
CA PHE A 438 16.10 -5.66 -13.96
C PHE A 438 14.61 -6.01 -14.05
N LEU A 439 13.81 -5.52 -13.10
CA LEU A 439 12.37 -5.77 -13.08
C LEU A 439 11.65 -5.11 -14.25
N VAL A 440 12.10 -3.92 -14.68
CA VAL A 440 11.59 -3.26 -15.90
C VAL A 440 11.88 -4.13 -17.14
N LYS A 441 13.12 -4.59 -17.32
CA LYS A 441 13.47 -5.51 -18.42
C LYS A 441 12.64 -6.79 -18.34
N PHE A 442 12.59 -7.41 -17.16
CA PHE A 442 11.83 -8.64 -16.90
C PHE A 442 10.36 -8.48 -17.31
N ALA A 443 9.70 -7.43 -16.84
CA ALA A 443 8.29 -7.15 -17.14
C ALA A 443 8.06 -6.88 -18.63
N ARG A 444 8.92 -6.09 -19.28
CA ARG A 444 8.84 -5.82 -20.72
C ARG A 444 8.96 -7.10 -21.55
N GLU A 445 9.96 -7.93 -21.26
CA GLU A 445 10.19 -9.18 -21.98
C GLU A 445 9.04 -10.19 -21.80
N MET A 446 8.51 -10.27 -20.57
CA MET A 446 7.38 -11.14 -20.27
C MET A 446 6.10 -10.64 -20.94
N TRP A 447 5.73 -9.36 -20.84
CA TRP A 447 4.52 -8.80 -21.47
C TRP A 447 4.61 -8.67 -22.98
N HIS A 448 5.82 -8.54 -23.55
CA HIS A 448 6.03 -8.60 -24.98
C HIS A 448 5.59 -9.97 -25.53
N THR A 449 6.00 -11.04 -24.84
CA THR A 449 5.74 -12.44 -25.25
C THR A 449 4.36 -12.93 -24.80
N TYR A 450 3.96 -12.58 -23.57
CA TYR A 450 2.75 -13.02 -22.89
C TYR A 450 2.04 -11.80 -22.27
N PRO A 451 1.18 -11.11 -23.03
CA PRO A 451 0.55 -9.86 -22.59
C PRO A 451 -0.25 -9.96 -21.29
N ASN A 452 -0.75 -11.14 -20.93
CA ASN A 452 -1.54 -11.37 -19.71
C ASN A 452 -0.72 -12.07 -18.60
N PHE A 453 0.61 -11.92 -18.61
CA PHE A 453 1.47 -12.55 -17.61
C PHE A 453 1.51 -11.74 -16.31
N TYR A 454 1.25 -12.39 -15.18
CA TYR A 454 1.28 -11.77 -13.86
C TYR A 454 2.68 -11.84 -13.25
N ILE A 455 3.16 -10.71 -12.75
CA ILE A 455 4.46 -10.60 -12.08
C ILE A 455 4.18 -10.15 -10.66
N ILE A 456 4.34 -11.07 -9.71
CA ILE A 456 4.13 -10.81 -8.29
C ILE A 456 5.50 -10.74 -7.63
N SER A 457 5.70 -9.78 -6.73
CA SER A 457 6.95 -9.61 -5.99
C SER A 457 6.67 -9.58 -4.50
N GLU A 458 7.21 -10.55 -3.76
CA GLU A 458 7.18 -10.51 -2.30
C GLU A 458 7.99 -9.31 -1.77
N CYS A 459 7.48 -8.65 -0.73
CA CYS A 459 8.14 -7.51 -0.11
C CYS A 459 8.11 -7.53 1.43
N HIS A 460 9.30 -7.39 2.03
CA HIS A 460 9.49 -7.31 3.48
C HIS A 460 10.19 -6.02 3.99
N PHE A 461 10.69 -5.14 3.10
CA PHE A 461 11.60 -4.01 3.45
C PHE A 461 11.04 -2.59 3.21
N GLN A 462 9.71 -2.40 3.19
CA GLN A 462 9.11 -1.11 2.85
C GLN A 462 9.50 -0.61 1.44
N ARG A 463 9.66 -1.54 0.49
CA ARG A 463 10.06 -1.28 -0.90
C ARG A 463 8.88 -1.42 -1.88
N GLU A 464 7.65 -1.40 -1.38
CA GLU A 464 6.45 -1.65 -2.18
C GLU A 464 6.28 -0.63 -3.30
N ALA A 465 6.56 0.65 -3.04
CA ALA A 465 6.47 1.70 -4.06
C ALA A 465 7.43 1.43 -5.23
N LEU A 466 8.69 1.10 -4.93
CA LEU A 466 9.72 0.82 -5.95
C LEU A 466 9.39 -0.44 -6.76
N LEU A 467 8.93 -1.50 -6.09
CA LEU A 467 8.49 -2.73 -6.77
C LEU A 467 7.28 -2.46 -7.70
N THR A 468 6.33 -1.65 -7.24
CA THR A 468 5.16 -1.26 -8.04
C THR A 468 5.58 -0.46 -9.26
N SER A 469 6.44 0.55 -9.08
CA SER A 469 6.99 1.39 -10.16
C SER A 469 7.84 0.59 -11.16
N SER A 470 8.31 -0.58 -10.78
CA SER A 470 9.05 -1.52 -11.63
C SER A 470 8.19 -2.49 -12.42
N GLY A 471 6.87 -2.49 -12.24
CA GLY A 471 5.94 -3.34 -12.99
C GLY A 471 5.37 -4.53 -12.22
N ALA A 472 5.78 -4.77 -10.98
CA ALA A 472 5.30 -5.91 -10.19
C ALA A 472 4.03 -5.57 -9.38
N ILE A 473 3.16 -6.55 -9.21
CA ILE A 473 2.11 -6.56 -8.19
C ILE A 473 2.77 -6.96 -6.87
N VAL A 474 2.64 -6.14 -5.84
CA VAL A 474 3.40 -6.33 -4.61
C VAL A 474 2.66 -7.24 -3.63
N HIS A 475 3.29 -8.31 -3.17
CA HIS A 475 2.82 -9.14 -2.07
C HIS A 475 3.43 -8.65 -0.76
N SER A 476 2.61 -7.99 0.08
CA SER A 476 3.04 -7.39 1.35
C SER A 476 2.63 -8.23 2.54
N VAL A 477 3.55 -8.40 3.49
CA VAL A 477 3.32 -9.09 4.77
C VAL A 477 3.13 -8.13 5.95
N ARG A 478 2.94 -6.82 5.71
CA ARG A 478 2.89 -5.82 6.79
C ARG A 478 1.62 -5.92 7.63
N VAL A 479 0.48 -6.22 7.01
CA VAL A 479 -0.79 -6.43 7.72
C VAL A 479 -0.67 -7.57 8.75
N PRO A 480 -0.26 -8.80 8.38
CA PRO A 480 -0.16 -9.89 9.35
C PRO A 480 0.90 -9.61 10.43
N GLN A 481 2.00 -8.93 10.09
CA GLN A 481 3.00 -8.48 11.07
C GLN A 481 2.43 -7.50 12.11
N ILE A 482 1.67 -6.49 11.68
CA ILE A 482 1.02 -5.53 12.60
C ILE A 482 -0.03 -6.25 13.46
N LEU A 483 -0.84 -7.14 12.89
CA LEU A 483 -1.84 -7.89 13.64
C LEU A 483 -1.21 -8.82 14.68
N ALA A 484 -0.10 -9.47 14.36
CA ALA A 484 0.68 -10.25 15.32
C ALA A 484 1.19 -9.35 16.46
N SER A 485 1.72 -8.16 16.13
CA SER A 485 2.23 -7.17 17.10
C SER A 485 1.15 -6.67 18.04
N ILE A 486 -0.07 -6.40 17.55
CA ILE A 486 -1.22 -6.06 18.39
C ILE A 486 -1.50 -7.20 19.40
N GLY A 487 -1.43 -8.46 18.93
CA GLY A 487 -1.55 -9.65 19.77
C GLY A 487 -0.35 -9.94 20.69
N GLY A 488 0.66 -9.07 20.73
CA GLY A 488 1.84 -9.26 21.58
C GLY A 488 2.89 -10.21 21.03
N LYS A 489 2.92 -10.42 19.71
CA LYS A 489 3.92 -11.26 19.01
C LYS A 489 4.65 -10.49 17.90
N SER A 490 5.93 -10.76 17.72
CA SER A 490 6.74 -10.32 16.57
C SER A 490 6.79 -11.47 15.57
N LEU A 491 6.39 -11.23 14.32
CA LEU A 491 6.59 -12.16 13.22
C LEU A 491 7.85 -11.73 12.46
N ARG A 492 8.90 -12.54 12.55
CA ARG A 492 10.15 -12.34 11.82
C ARG A 492 10.02 -12.88 10.39
N ARG A 493 10.91 -12.45 9.50
CA ARG A 493 10.87 -12.79 8.06
C ARG A 493 11.10 -14.26 7.77
N ASP A 494 11.92 -14.92 8.58
CA ASP A 494 12.16 -16.36 8.54
C ASP A 494 10.96 -17.17 9.05
N GLY A 495 9.86 -16.50 9.42
CA GLY A 495 8.66 -17.13 9.96
C GLY A 495 8.69 -17.35 11.46
N THR A 496 9.81 -17.06 12.14
CA THR A 496 9.88 -17.24 13.59
C THR A 496 9.02 -16.22 14.32
N VAL A 497 8.40 -16.68 15.42
CA VAL A 497 7.50 -15.85 16.23
C VAL A 497 8.09 -15.69 17.63
N ALA A 498 8.22 -14.44 18.08
CA ALA A 498 8.70 -14.10 19.41
C ALA A 498 7.65 -13.28 20.18
N GLY A 499 7.62 -13.40 21.51
CA GLY A 499 6.78 -12.54 22.34
C GLY A 499 7.33 -11.12 22.44
N ILE A 500 6.48 -10.11 22.37
CA ILE A 500 6.87 -8.70 22.56
C ILE A 500 6.25 -8.10 23.82
N ARG A 501 7.01 -7.17 24.43
CA ARG A 501 6.57 -6.43 25.61
C ARG A 501 5.40 -5.50 25.28
N ALA A 502 4.53 -5.26 26.25
CA ALA A 502 3.33 -4.43 26.09
C ALA A 502 3.64 -3.01 25.57
N ASP A 503 4.75 -2.41 25.99
CA ASP A 503 5.19 -1.07 25.58
C ASP A 503 5.66 -0.97 24.11
N LYS A 504 5.92 -2.11 23.47
CA LYS A 504 6.35 -2.20 22.07
C LYS A 504 5.24 -2.69 21.12
N ARG A 505 4.06 -3.02 21.63
CA ARG A 505 2.94 -3.52 20.82
C ARG A 505 2.41 -2.43 19.90
N SER A 506 2.04 -2.83 18.70
CA SER A 506 1.27 -2.00 17.79
C SER A 506 -0.19 -1.89 18.23
N SER A 507 -0.93 -0.96 17.64
CA SER A 507 -2.35 -0.75 17.91
C SER A 507 -3.15 -0.57 16.61
N ALA A 508 -4.48 -0.40 16.71
CA ALA A 508 -5.31 -0.07 15.55
C ALA A 508 -4.85 1.24 14.85
N ARG A 509 -4.22 2.14 15.60
CA ARG A 509 -3.59 3.35 15.10
C ARG A 509 -2.42 3.06 14.16
N THR A 510 -1.63 2.03 14.44
CA THR A 510 -0.51 1.60 13.59
C THR A 510 -1.04 1.16 12.21
N LEU A 511 -2.13 0.38 12.18
CA LEU A 511 -2.78 -0.02 10.93
C LEU A 511 -3.36 1.19 10.18
N SER A 512 -3.98 2.12 10.90
CA SER A 512 -4.46 3.39 10.33
C SER A 512 -3.34 4.21 9.68
N ARG A 513 -2.17 4.25 10.33
CA ARG A 513 -0.98 4.93 9.80
C ARG A 513 -0.41 4.22 8.57
N LEU A 514 -0.37 2.88 8.57
CA LEU A 514 0.05 2.11 7.40
C LEU A 514 -0.80 2.48 6.18
N MET A 515 -2.12 2.40 6.30
CA MET A 515 -3.05 2.71 5.19
C MET A 515 -2.92 4.15 4.70
N LYS A 516 -2.75 5.12 5.61
CA LYS A 516 -2.50 6.51 5.24
C LYS A 516 -1.17 6.66 4.49
N ASN A 517 -0.11 6.00 4.95
CA ASN A 517 1.18 6.04 4.30
C ASN A 517 1.11 5.38 2.90
N GLU A 518 0.46 4.23 2.77
CA GLU A 518 0.28 3.56 1.48
C GLU A 518 -0.45 4.46 0.48
N SER A 519 -1.53 5.14 0.89
CA SER A 519 -2.23 6.10 0.02
C SER A 519 -1.38 7.30 -0.45
N MET A 520 -0.29 7.61 0.26
CA MET A 520 0.61 8.72 -0.06
C MET A 520 1.85 8.29 -0.86
N PHE A 521 2.38 7.10 -0.60
CA PHE A 521 3.67 6.66 -1.13
C PHE A 521 3.55 5.61 -2.24
N LEU A 522 2.46 4.84 -2.30
CA LEU A 522 2.23 3.93 -3.42
C LEU A 522 1.73 4.71 -4.64
N PRO A 523 2.13 4.30 -5.86
CA PRO A 523 1.55 4.82 -7.09
C PRO A 523 0.02 4.78 -7.08
N LYS A 524 -0.64 5.79 -7.67
CA LYS A 524 -2.10 5.82 -7.77
C LYS A 524 -2.59 4.55 -8.47
N GLY A 525 -3.59 3.89 -7.91
CA GLY A 525 -4.18 2.67 -8.47
C GLY A 525 -3.37 1.39 -8.26
N ALA A 526 -2.27 1.43 -7.47
CA ALA A 526 -1.43 0.29 -7.17
C ALA A 526 -2.21 -0.94 -6.69
N LEU A 527 -1.74 -2.13 -7.11
CA LEU A 527 -2.28 -3.41 -6.68
C LEU A 527 -1.36 -4.01 -5.61
N VAL A 528 -1.92 -4.29 -4.44
CA VAL A 528 -1.22 -4.95 -3.33
C VAL A 528 -1.91 -6.28 -3.05
N ILE A 529 -1.14 -7.35 -2.97
CA ILE A 529 -1.59 -8.64 -2.46
C ILE A 529 -1.42 -8.64 -0.94
N ASN A 530 -2.52 -8.91 -0.24
CA ASN A 530 -2.57 -9.01 1.22
C ASN A 530 -2.85 -10.45 1.62
N CYS A 531 -2.19 -10.91 2.67
CA CYS A 531 -2.35 -12.25 3.21
C CYS A 531 -2.49 -12.21 4.75
N THR A 532 -3.02 -13.29 5.33
CA THR A 532 -3.05 -13.50 6.78
C THR A 532 -1.84 -14.27 7.29
N CYS A 533 -1.20 -15.04 6.41
CA CYS A 533 0.05 -15.74 6.64
C CYS A 533 0.69 -16.08 5.29
N THR A 534 1.96 -16.49 5.30
CA THR A 534 2.69 -17.02 4.13
C THR A 534 3.20 -18.41 4.43
N HIS A 535 3.81 -19.09 3.45
CA HIS A 535 4.50 -20.37 3.68
C HIS A 535 5.64 -20.36 4.71
N LEU A 536 6.17 -19.19 5.09
CA LEU A 536 7.21 -19.07 6.13
C LEU A 536 6.60 -18.92 7.52
N SER A 537 5.49 -18.18 7.67
CA SER A 537 4.88 -17.89 8.99
C SER A 537 3.96 -19.02 9.50
N PRO A 538 3.69 -19.14 10.81
CA PRO A 538 2.64 -20.04 11.31
C PRO A 538 1.25 -19.68 10.75
N TYR A 539 0.30 -20.62 10.82
CA TYR A 539 -1.09 -20.33 10.46
C TYR A 539 -1.70 -19.24 11.37
N PRO A 540 -2.72 -18.51 10.90
CA PRO A 540 -3.29 -17.37 11.61
C PRO A 540 -3.83 -17.72 13.00
N SER A 541 -4.37 -18.93 13.17
CA SER A 541 -4.89 -19.41 14.46
C SER A 541 -3.80 -19.47 15.54
N VAL A 542 -2.59 -19.93 15.22
CA VAL A 542 -1.44 -19.94 16.15
C VAL A 542 -0.83 -18.56 16.28
N MET A 543 -0.69 -17.84 15.17
CA MET A 543 -0.04 -16.54 15.15
C MET A 543 -0.90 -15.46 15.81
N LEU A 544 -2.14 -15.30 15.36
CA LEU A 544 -3.06 -14.23 15.74
C LEU A 544 -4.05 -14.64 16.85
N GLY A 545 -4.20 -15.93 17.12
CA GLY A 545 -5.22 -16.42 18.06
C GLY A 545 -6.62 -16.06 17.55
N ARG A 546 -7.47 -15.49 18.42
CA ARG A 546 -8.83 -15.08 18.03
C ARG A 546 -8.85 -13.96 17.00
N ARG A 547 -7.78 -13.17 16.90
CA ARG A 547 -7.64 -12.14 15.87
C ARG A 547 -7.61 -12.70 14.46
N ALA A 548 -7.39 -14.01 14.29
CA ALA A 548 -7.52 -14.66 13.00
C ALA A 548 -8.89 -14.35 12.35
N TRP A 549 -9.96 -14.24 13.15
CA TRP A 549 -11.30 -13.92 12.67
C TRP A 549 -11.36 -12.53 12.01
N VAL A 550 -11.01 -11.47 12.75
CA VAL A 550 -10.96 -10.10 12.20
C VAL A 550 -9.88 -9.91 11.14
N ALA A 551 -8.85 -10.77 11.10
CA ALA A 551 -7.85 -10.75 10.05
C ALA A 551 -8.46 -11.12 8.68
N VAL A 552 -9.43 -12.06 8.66
CA VAL A 552 -10.21 -12.38 7.46
C VAL A 552 -10.98 -11.16 6.97
N ASP A 553 -11.64 -10.43 7.88
CA ASP A 553 -12.35 -9.18 7.55
C ASP A 553 -11.40 -8.17 6.89
N ILE A 554 -10.23 -7.95 7.50
CA ILE A 554 -9.25 -6.98 7.01
C ILE A 554 -8.81 -7.32 5.58
N ILE A 555 -8.39 -8.56 5.31
CA ILE A 555 -7.88 -8.90 3.97
C ILE A 555 -8.95 -8.81 2.86
N HIS A 556 -10.24 -8.94 3.21
CA HIS A 556 -11.34 -8.82 2.23
C HIS A 556 -11.84 -7.38 2.05
N PHE A 557 -11.73 -6.54 3.09
CA PHE A 557 -12.19 -5.14 3.06
C PHE A 557 -11.10 -4.12 2.68
N LEU A 558 -9.82 -4.47 2.82
CA LEU A 558 -8.73 -3.66 2.29
C LEU A 558 -8.71 -3.65 0.75
N PRO A 559 -8.17 -2.58 0.14
CA PRO A 559 -7.91 -2.57 -1.30
C PRO A 559 -6.84 -3.61 -1.61
N GLY A 560 -6.94 -4.22 -2.79
CA GLY A 560 -5.96 -5.20 -3.25
C GLY A 560 -6.50 -6.61 -3.35
N ILE A 561 -5.57 -7.55 -3.54
CA ILE A 561 -5.82 -8.95 -3.92
C ILE A 561 -5.66 -9.82 -2.67
N PRO A 562 -6.69 -10.50 -2.18
CA PRO A 562 -6.52 -11.46 -1.09
C PRO A 562 -5.74 -12.69 -1.58
N MET A 563 -4.72 -13.07 -0.81
CA MET A 563 -3.99 -14.32 -0.98
C MET A 563 -4.18 -15.18 0.27
N LEU A 564 -4.65 -16.40 0.06
CA LEU A 564 -4.86 -17.38 1.12
C LEU A 564 -3.84 -18.50 1.03
N LEU A 565 -3.33 -18.94 2.18
CA LEU A 565 -2.51 -20.14 2.27
C LEU A 565 -3.40 -21.38 2.42
N TYR A 566 -3.21 -22.37 1.55
CA TYR A 566 -3.97 -23.63 1.58
C TYR A 566 -4.03 -24.22 3.00
N GLY A 567 -5.25 -24.48 3.46
CA GLY A 567 -5.54 -25.07 4.78
C GLY A 567 -5.85 -24.03 5.86
N GLU A 568 -5.53 -22.75 5.68
CA GLU A 568 -5.87 -21.73 6.66
C GLU A 568 -7.39 -21.52 6.76
N GLU A 569 -8.09 -21.62 5.63
CA GLU A 569 -9.54 -21.46 5.52
C GLU A 569 -10.29 -22.60 6.22
N THR A 570 -9.63 -23.74 6.43
CA THR A 570 -10.16 -24.88 7.19
C THR A 570 -9.86 -24.78 8.69
N GLY A 571 -9.23 -23.69 9.15
CA GLY A 571 -8.85 -23.51 10.54
C GLY A 571 -7.68 -24.37 10.99
N SER A 572 -6.80 -24.77 10.06
CA SER A 572 -5.56 -25.47 10.39
C SER A 572 -4.67 -24.59 11.29
N THR A 573 -3.97 -25.21 12.23
CA THR A 573 -3.11 -24.50 13.20
C THR A 573 -1.63 -24.83 13.02
N TYR A 574 -1.31 -26.08 12.69
CA TYR A 574 0.06 -26.56 12.49
C TYR A 574 0.22 -27.15 11.09
N ARG A 575 1.47 -27.14 10.62
CA ARG A 575 1.90 -27.74 9.36
C ARG A 575 3.36 -28.14 9.43
N LEU A 576 3.81 -28.89 8.42
CA LEU A 576 5.22 -29.17 8.24
C LEU A 576 6.00 -27.89 7.94
N ASN A 577 7.14 -27.75 8.60
CA ASN A 577 8.08 -26.70 8.29
C ASN A 577 8.82 -27.03 6.98
N MET A 578 8.65 -26.17 5.98
CA MET A 578 9.31 -26.27 4.67
C MET A 578 10.46 -25.26 4.52
N ALA A 579 10.74 -24.48 5.57
CA ALA A 579 11.72 -23.41 5.53
C ALA A 579 13.14 -23.97 5.30
N PRO A 580 13.97 -23.29 4.48
CA PRO A 580 15.38 -23.63 4.36
C PRO A 580 16.11 -23.40 5.69
N VAL A 581 17.24 -24.08 5.89
CA VAL A 581 18.14 -23.77 7.01
C VAL A 581 18.74 -22.38 6.78
N THR A 582 18.38 -21.43 7.64
CA THR A 582 18.92 -20.06 7.61
C THR A 582 19.86 -19.83 8.78
N ASN A 583 20.95 -19.11 8.52
CA ASN A 583 21.72 -18.45 9.57
C ASN A 583 21.17 -17.03 9.70
N ASN A 584 20.76 -16.66 10.90
CA ASN A 584 20.32 -15.30 11.20
C ASN A 584 21.34 -14.64 12.12
N GLU A 585 21.62 -13.36 11.92
CA GLU A 585 22.29 -12.55 12.94
C GLU A 585 21.37 -12.43 14.18
N GLU A 586 21.92 -12.66 15.37
CA GLU A 586 21.14 -12.79 16.63
C GLU A 586 20.38 -11.51 17.03
N ASP A 587 20.74 -10.36 16.45
CA ASP A 587 20.15 -9.04 16.71
C ASP A 587 19.45 -8.45 15.46
N SER A 588 18.42 -9.11 14.95
CA SER A 588 17.56 -8.49 13.93
C SER A 588 16.88 -7.24 14.51
N ILE A 589 17.09 -6.09 13.85
CA ILE A 589 16.54 -4.76 14.19
C ILE A 589 15.00 -4.74 14.22
N TYR A 590 14.34 -5.84 13.83
CA TYR A 590 12.90 -5.94 13.60
C TYR A 590 12.05 -6.47 14.78
N ASP A 591 12.63 -6.74 15.95
CA ASP A 591 11.87 -6.86 17.22
C ASP A 591 11.48 -5.47 17.78
N VAL A 592 10.90 -4.63 16.92
CA VAL A 592 10.61 -3.23 17.19
C VAL A 592 9.14 -2.92 17.02
N ASN A 593 8.73 -1.87 17.71
CA ASN A 593 7.42 -1.26 17.54
C ASN A 593 7.29 -0.76 16.09
N TYR A 594 6.36 -1.32 15.31
CA TYR A 594 6.12 -0.88 13.92
C TYR A 594 5.75 0.60 13.82
N ASP A 595 5.29 1.25 14.90
CA ASP A 595 5.07 2.70 14.93
C ASP A 595 6.36 3.50 14.71
N SER A 596 7.53 2.97 15.10
CA SER A 596 8.84 3.59 14.85
C SER A 596 9.37 3.30 13.45
N LEU A 597 8.92 2.21 12.81
CA LEU A 597 9.32 1.85 11.46
C LEU A 597 8.50 2.55 10.39
N LEU A 598 7.24 2.86 10.67
CA LEU A 598 6.39 3.60 9.75
C LEU A 598 6.83 5.07 9.71
N PRO A 599 6.97 5.67 8.51
CA PRO A 599 7.16 7.10 8.37
C PRO A 599 6.14 7.85 9.23
N ARG A 600 6.60 8.90 9.91
CA ARG A 600 5.67 9.85 10.53
C ARG A 600 4.94 10.53 9.39
N SER A 601 3.61 10.59 9.46
CA SER A 601 2.81 11.25 8.43
C SER A 601 3.37 12.67 8.20
N PRO A 602 3.49 13.12 6.94
CA PRO A 602 3.95 14.48 6.65
C PRO A 602 3.10 15.47 7.44
N ARG A 603 3.73 16.38 8.18
CA ARG A 603 2.98 17.50 8.78
C ARG A 603 2.33 18.24 7.63
N LYS A 604 1.00 18.40 7.63
CA LYS A 604 0.27 19.27 6.68
C LYS A 604 1.09 20.57 6.58
N LYS A 605 1.66 20.84 5.39
CA LYS A 605 2.30 22.14 5.14
C LYS A 605 1.23 23.18 5.50
N LYS A 606 1.51 24.07 6.45
CA LYS A 606 0.62 25.22 6.68
C LYS A 606 0.44 25.89 5.32
N PRO A 607 -0.78 26.31 4.93
CA PRO A 607 -0.93 27.14 3.75
C PRO A 607 0.08 28.29 3.88
N ILE A 608 0.86 28.50 2.81
CA ILE A 608 1.74 29.66 2.68
C ILE A 608 0.85 30.86 3.00
N ALA A 609 1.19 31.59 4.06
CA ALA A 609 0.44 32.77 4.44
C ALA A 609 0.34 33.69 3.21
N GLU A 610 -0.89 34.15 2.94
CA GLU A 610 -1.16 35.17 1.92
C GLU A 610 -0.15 36.33 2.01
N PRO A 611 0.14 37.00 0.86
CA PRO A 611 1.06 38.11 0.84
C PRO A 611 0.62 39.16 1.87
N THR A 612 1.51 39.42 2.84
CA THR A 612 1.31 40.47 3.84
C THR A 612 0.97 41.79 3.16
N LEU A 613 -0.25 42.28 3.39
CA LEU A 613 -0.68 43.64 3.07
C LEU A 613 0.39 44.66 3.52
N PRO A 614 0.64 45.73 2.74
CA PRO A 614 1.66 46.72 3.04
C PRO A 614 1.38 47.36 4.40
N LYS A 615 2.39 47.35 5.27
CA LYS A 615 2.36 47.98 6.59
C LYS A 615 2.08 49.48 6.44
N THR A 616 0.83 49.89 6.66
CA THR A 616 0.50 51.29 6.89
C THR A 616 1.01 51.67 8.28
N GLY A 617 2.07 52.47 8.29
CA GLY A 617 2.65 53.02 9.50
C GLY A 617 1.68 54.00 10.17
N MET A 618 1.06 53.59 11.27
CA MET A 618 0.60 54.53 12.29
C MET A 618 1.02 54.04 13.68
N LYS A 619 2.02 54.71 14.23
CA LYS A 619 2.35 54.69 15.65
C LYS A 619 1.15 55.22 16.43
N ARG A 620 0.60 54.42 17.35
CA ARG A 620 -0.14 54.94 18.50
C ARG A 620 0.33 54.28 19.78
N SER A 621 0.94 55.10 20.64
CA SER A 621 1.17 54.83 22.05
C SER A 621 -0.16 54.78 22.80
N SER A 622 -0.31 53.86 23.75
CA SER A 622 -0.64 54.20 25.14
C SER A 622 -0.77 52.98 26.06
N SER A 623 -0.18 53.17 27.25
CA SER A 623 -0.53 52.61 28.57
C SER A 623 -0.70 51.10 28.76
N LYS A 624 0.33 50.56 29.42
CA LYS A 624 0.28 49.41 30.33
C LYS A 624 -0.79 49.61 31.41
N LEU A 625 -1.63 48.61 31.63
CA LEU A 625 -2.14 48.29 32.96
C LEU A 625 -1.79 46.82 33.25
N ALA A 626 -1.00 46.64 34.30
CA ALA A 626 -0.52 45.35 34.76
C ALA A 626 -1.58 44.68 35.66
N LEU A 627 -1.81 43.39 35.49
CA LEU A 627 -2.18 42.52 36.60
C LEU A 627 -1.29 41.27 36.61
N ARG A 628 -0.65 41.08 37.77
CA ARG A 628 0.30 40.02 38.12
C ARG A 628 -0.43 38.71 38.43
N LYS A 629 0.20 37.58 38.10
CA LYS A 629 0.55 36.44 38.97
C LYS A 629 1.23 35.37 38.10
N SER A 630 2.56 35.23 38.13
CA SER A 630 3.35 34.28 38.96
C SER A 630 2.95 32.81 38.73
N GLY A 631 3.80 31.85 38.34
CA GLY A 631 5.25 31.81 38.13
C GLY A 631 5.59 30.58 37.27
N SER A 632 6.65 30.66 36.46
CA SER A 632 7.93 29.97 36.67
C SER A 632 7.93 28.47 36.38
N PHE A 633 8.40 28.08 35.18
CA PHE A 633 9.43 27.05 35.05
C PHE A 633 10.47 27.50 34.00
N LEU A 634 11.73 27.38 34.40
CA LEU A 634 12.93 27.89 33.75
C LEU A 634 13.36 27.02 32.57
N ASN A 635 13.73 27.72 31.49
CA ASN A 635 14.64 27.26 30.45
C ASN A 635 16.04 27.00 31.02
N MET A 636 16.70 25.94 30.54
CA MET A 636 18.13 25.99 30.28
C MET A 636 18.41 25.44 28.88
N LYS A 637 18.80 26.36 27.99
CA LYS A 637 19.55 26.08 26.77
C LYS A 637 20.98 25.70 27.14
N ARG A 638 21.60 24.81 26.37
CA ARG A 638 23.04 24.91 26.08
C ARG A 638 23.33 24.40 24.67
N GLU A 639 24.00 25.27 23.92
CA GLU A 639 24.63 25.04 22.63
C GLU A 639 25.91 24.19 22.78
N GLY A 640 26.34 23.56 21.68
CA GLY A 640 27.78 23.34 21.44
C GLY A 640 28.20 21.95 20.94
N SER A 641 28.49 21.89 19.63
CA SER A 641 29.75 21.41 19.04
C SER A 641 30.21 19.94 19.15
N ILE A 642 30.13 19.28 17.98
CA ILE A 642 31.10 18.39 17.30
C ILE A 642 32.47 18.16 18.00
N SER A 643 32.87 16.90 18.20
CA SER A 643 34.05 16.25 17.58
C SER A 643 34.56 15.00 18.33
N ASN A 644 34.90 13.98 17.54
CA ASN A 644 36.03 13.05 17.66
C ASN A 644 36.01 11.83 18.61
N LEU A 645 36.14 10.69 17.93
CA LEU A 645 37.08 9.57 18.13
C LEU A 645 36.94 8.61 19.32
N ALA A 646 36.56 7.38 18.93
CA ALA A 646 37.41 6.19 18.94
C ALA A 646 37.54 5.30 20.20
N LYS A 647 37.25 4.02 19.92
CA LYS A 647 37.95 2.79 20.32
C LYS A 647 37.71 2.19 21.71
N SER A 648 37.75 0.86 21.65
CA SER A 648 37.88 -0.15 22.70
C SER A 648 36.61 -0.38 23.54
N ALA A 649 36.24 -1.56 23.98
CA ALA A 649 36.64 -2.95 23.77
C ALA A 649 35.89 -3.72 24.89
N SER A 650 35.23 -4.81 24.51
CA SER A 650 34.90 -5.98 25.35
C SER A 650 35.43 -6.01 26.80
N GLN A 651 34.55 -6.13 27.78
CA GLN A 651 34.79 -6.99 28.95
C GLN A 651 33.50 -7.69 29.39
N ASN A 652 33.52 -9.01 29.26
CA ASN A 652 32.62 -9.97 29.89
C ASN A 652 32.73 -9.87 31.42
N LEU A 653 31.59 -9.77 32.11
CA LEU A 653 31.48 -10.07 33.53
C LEU A 653 30.21 -10.88 33.79
N SER A 654 30.39 -12.16 34.09
CA SER A 654 29.42 -13.03 34.75
C SER A 654 29.03 -12.47 36.12
N PRO A 655 27.87 -12.85 36.67
CA PRO A 655 27.90 -13.20 38.09
C PRO A 655 27.10 -14.46 38.44
N ALA A 656 27.70 -15.20 39.36
CA ALA A 656 27.08 -16.28 40.12
C ALA A 656 26.22 -15.73 41.28
N GLY A 657 25.09 -16.41 41.52
CA GLY A 657 24.55 -16.80 42.84
C GLY A 657 24.29 -15.78 43.94
N SER A 658 23.01 -15.59 44.28
CA SER A 658 22.53 -15.72 45.67
C SER A 658 20.99 -15.80 45.70
N GLY A 659 20.46 -16.72 46.51
CA GLY A 659 19.04 -17.03 46.59
C GLY A 659 18.30 -16.29 47.71
N ALA A 660 16.98 -16.17 47.55
CA ALA A 660 16.02 -16.03 48.64
C ALA A 660 14.64 -16.54 48.19
N ASN A 661 14.12 -17.53 48.90
CA ASN A 661 12.82 -18.17 48.72
C ASN A 661 11.66 -17.24 49.15
N THR A 662 10.64 -17.09 48.28
CA THR A 662 9.25 -16.78 48.67
C THR A 662 8.29 -17.42 47.64
N PRO A 663 7.10 -17.91 48.06
CA PRO A 663 6.33 -18.88 47.27
C PRO A 663 5.53 -18.17 46.17
N ARG A 664 5.98 -18.30 44.91
CA ARG A 664 5.25 -17.85 43.73
C ARG A 664 4.24 -18.89 43.27
N ARG A 665 2.99 -18.45 43.13
CA ARG A 665 1.96 -19.07 42.26
C ARG A 665 2.59 -19.40 40.90
N GLN A 666 2.38 -20.63 40.44
CA GLN A 666 2.92 -21.14 39.19
C GLN A 666 2.50 -20.24 38.01
N PRO A 667 3.44 -19.63 37.27
CA PRO A 667 3.15 -19.09 35.96
C PRO A 667 3.09 -20.26 34.95
N VAL A 668 2.11 -20.17 34.06
CA VAL A 668 1.98 -20.98 32.84
C VAL A 668 3.36 -21.11 32.18
N ARG A 669 3.78 -22.35 31.88
CA ARG A 669 5.03 -22.68 31.18
C ARG A 669 5.13 -21.83 29.91
N ASN A 670 6.08 -20.90 29.86
CA ASN A 670 6.61 -20.39 28.60
C ASN A 670 7.29 -21.56 27.90
N VAL A 671 6.72 -22.03 26.79
CA VAL A 671 7.39 -22.95 25.88
C VAL A 671 8.61 -22.23 25.30
N SER A 672 9.80 -22.82 25.42
CA SER A 672 11.06 -22.19 25.04
C SER A 672 11.26 -22.19 23.52
N LEU A 673 11.99 -21.18 23.02
CA LEU A 673 12.47 -21.04 21.63
C LEU A 673 13.17 -22.28 21.06
N SER A 674 13.60 -23.23 21.90
CA SER A 674 14.16 -24.52 21.49
C SER A 674 13.14 -25.45 20.82
N ASP A 675 11.87 -25.34 21.21
CA ASP A 675 10.84 -26.32 20.84
C ASP A 675 10.22 -25.99 19.47
N MET A 676 10.35 -24.74 19.01
CA MET A 676 9.92 -24.32 17.67
C MET A 676 11.03 -24.36 16.63
N LYS A 677 12.32 -24.31 17.04
CA LYS A 677 13.47 -24.39 16.12
C LYS A 677 13.85 -25.84 15.74
N SER A 678 13.29 -26.85 16.41
CA SER A 678 13.69 -28.25 16.23
C SER A 678 12.90 -29.04 15.19
N MET A 679 11.81 -28.50 14.64
CA MET A 679 11.09 -29.13 13.53
C MET A 679 11.68 -28.70 12.19
N ASN A 680 12.97 -28.97 11.97
CA ASN A 680 13.43 -29.27 10.62
C ASN A 680 12.80 -30.60 10.22
N VAL A 681 12.67 -30.89 8.92
CA VAL A 681 12.26 -32.22 8.44
C VAL A 681 13.33 -33.25 8.79
N ARG A 682 13.41 -33.59 10.07
CA ARG A 682 13.83 -34.89 10.57
C ARG A 682 12.57 -35.73 10.60
N SER A 683 12.71 -37.04 10.49
CA SER A 683 11.68 -37.99 10.91
C SER A 683 11.00 -37.47 12.17
N VAL A 684 9.79 -36.92 12.01
CA VAL A 684 8.96 -36.47 13.11
C VAL A 684 8.64 -37.75 13.86
N SER A 685 8.93 -37.86 15.15
CA SER A 685 8.55 -39.09 15.85
C SER A 685 7.01 -39.16 15.92
N ALA A 686 6.41 -40.34 16.04
CA ALA A 686 4.95 -40.43 16.22
C ALA A 686 4.48 -39.71 17.48
N GLU A 687 5.37 -39.59 18.47
CA GLU A 687 5.09 -38.78 19.64
C GLU A 687 4.95 -37.31 19.23
N ASP A 688 5.86 -36.76 18.43
CA ASP A 688 5.75 -35.38 17.94
C ASP A 688 4.48 -35.13 17.12
N PHE A 689 4.03 -36.11 16.32
CA PHE A 689 2.79 -36.00 15.54
C PHE A 689 1.52 -36.08 16.40
N ARG A 690 1.49 -36.98 17.39
CA ARG A 690 0.42 -36.98 18.40
C ARG A 690 0.42 -35.70 19.20
N GLN A 691 1.59 -35.19 19.57
CA GLN A 691 1.72 -33.89 20.22
C GLN A 691 1.19 -32.76 19.33
N LEU A 692 1.46 -32.76 18.02
CA LEU A 692 0.87 -31.78 17.08
C LEU A 692 -0.66 -31.87 17.01
N ALA A 693 -1.24 -33.07 16.92
CA ALA A 693 -2.70 -33.25 16.91
C ALA A 693 -3.33 -32.82 18.24
N ILE A 694 -2.69 -33.14 19.37
CA ILE A 694 -3.11 -32.70 20.70
C ILE A 694 -2.99 -31.17 20.82
N MET A 695 -1.91 -30.58 20.30
CA MET A 695 -1.70 -29.14 20.27
C MET A 695 -2.74 -28.44 19.41
N ASP A 696 -3.07 -28.97 18.23
CA ASP A 696 -4.14 -28.43 17.35
C ASP A 696 -5.49 -28.44 18.09
N GLN A 697 -5.88 -29.59 18.65
CA GLN A 697 -7.11 -29.70 19.42
C GLN A 697 -7.13 -28.77 20.63
N ARG A 698 -6.00 -28.64 21.34
CA ARG A 698 -5.88 -27.73 22.47
C ARG A 698 -6.00 -26.28 22.05
N THR A 699 -5.31 -25.85 20.99
CA THR A 699 -5.41 -24.49 20.45
C THR A 699 -6.84 -24.20 20.00
N LYS A 700 -7.48 -25.15 19.29
CA LYS A 700 -8.90 -25.04 18.92
C LYS A 700 -9.81 -24.93 20.14
N ALA A 701 -9.57 -25.69 21.20
CA ALA A 701 -10.33 -25.59 22.44
C ALA A 701 -10.11 -24.27 23.19
N GLU A 702 -8.88 -23.75 23.23
CA GLU A 702 -8.53 -22.46 23.84
C GLU A 702 -9.15 -21.27 23.08
N LEU A 703 -9.20 -21.37 21.75
CA LEU A 703 -9.80 -20.35 20.89
C LEU A 703 -11.33 -20.46 20.80
N GLY A 704 -11.86 -21.67 20.98
CA GLY A 704 -13.18 -22.15 20.54
C GLY A 704 -14.44 -21.51 21.14
N PRO A 705 -15.62 -22.12 20.85
CA PRO A 705 -16.90 -21.40 20.74
C PRO A 705 -17.42 -20.79 22.04
N HIS A 706 -16.91 -21.25 23.19
CA HIS A 706 -17.27 -20.74 24.52
C HIS A 706 -17.05 -19.24 24.69
N LYS A 707 -16.30 -18.58 23.79
CA LYS A 707 -16.13 -17.12 23.77
C LYS A 707 -16.60 -16.46 22.46
N GLY A 708 -17.49 -17.12 21.71
CA GLY A 708 -18.09 -16.58 20.48
C GLY A 708 -17.24 -16.70 19.21
N PHE A 709 -16.09 -17.39 19.29
CA PHE A 709 -15.20 -17.63 18.15
C PHE A 709 -14.98 -19.12 17.97
N ASP A 710 -15.22 -19.66 16.79
CA ASP A 710 -14.96 -21.06 16.49
C ASP A 710 -14.08 -21.18 15.26
N ILE A 711 -12.78 -21.40 15.48
CA ILE A 711 -11.83 -21.54 14.38
C ILE A 711 -12.15 -22.76 13.50
N SER A 712 -12.87 -23.77 14.02
CA SER A 712 -13.32 -24.90 13.20
C SER A 712 -14.43 -24.52 12.22
N GLN A 713 -15.07 -23.37 12.42
CA GLN A 713 -16.11 -22.82 11.56
C GLN A 713 -15.63 -21.59 10.76
N ILE A 714 -14.33 -21.28 10.78
CA ILE A 714 -13.80 -20.11 10.07
C ILE A 714 -14.00 -20.19 8.56
N LEU A 715 -14.16 -21.40 8.00
CA LEU A 715 -14.46 -21.59 6.59
C LEU A 715 -15.71 -20.82 6.15
N GLY A 716 -16.81 -20.91 6.90
CA GLY A 716 -18.04 -20.19 6.58
C GLY A 716 -17.86 -18.66 6.66
N HIS A 717 -16.93 -18.19 7.49
CA HIS A 717 -16.56 -16.78 7.55
C HIS A 717 -15.79 -16.33 6.31
N TYR A 718 -14.79 -17.11 5.85
CA TYR A 718 -14.09 -16.86 4.58
C TYR A 718 -15.07 -16.85 3.39
N GLU A 719 -15.93 -17.87 3.29
CA GLU A 719 -16.92 -17.98 2.21
C GLU A 719 -17.87 -16.78 2.20
N HIS A 720 -18.36 -16.35 3.36
CA HIS A 720 -19.21 -15.18 3.47
C HIS A 720 -18.50 -13.88 3.04
N ARG A 721 -17.24 -13.67 3.45
CA ARG A 721 -16.47 -12.47 3.03
C ARG A 721 -16.11 -12.49 1.56
N PHE A 722 -15.84 -13.66 1.00
CA PHE A 722 -15.65 -13.82 -0.43
C PHE A 722 -16.93 -13.44 -1.19
N MET A 723 -18.08 -13.98 -0.80
CA MET A 723 -19.38 -13.66 -1.43
C MET A 723 -19.67 -12.16 -1.37
N LEU A 724 -19.51 -11.54 -0.19
CA LEU A 724 -19.73 -10.11 -0.01
C LEU A 724 -18.81 -9.27 -0.90
N ARG A 725 -17.55 -9.69 -1.02
CA ARG A 725 -16.57 -9.05 -1.90
C ARG A 725 -16.93 -9.24 -3.37
N GLN A 726 -17.59 -10.31 -3.79
CA GLN A 726 -18.06 -10.54 -5.17
C GLN A 726 -19.34 -9.75 -5.48
N GLU A 727 -20.26 -9.65 -4.53
CA GLU A 727 -21.51 -8.91 -4.67
C GLU A 727 -21.26 -7.41 -4.79
N HIS A 728 -20.39 -6.85 -3.94
CA HIS A 728 -20.15 -5.41 -3.89
C HIS A 728 -18.82 -5.03 -4.53
N LYS A 729 -18.90 -4.31 -5.66
CA LYS A 729 -17.74 -3.82 -6.41
C LYS A 729 -16.87 -2.90 -5.56
N VAL A 730 -17.48 -2.20 -4.59
CA VAL A 730 -16.78 -1.29 -3.67
C VAL A 730 -15.59 -1.93 -2.95
N PHE A 731 -15.63 -3.23 -2.64
CA PHE A 731 -14.52 -3.91 -1.99
C PHE A 731 -13.39 -4.29 -2.95
N ARG A 732 -13.67 -4.37 -4.26
CA ARG A 732 -12.69 -4.75 -5.29
C ARG A 732 -12.03 -3.53 -5.94
N THR A 733 -12.83 -2.54 -6.34
CA THR A 733 -12.36 -1.38 -7.10
C THR A 733 -12.47 -0.05 -6.34
N GLY A 734 -13.17 -0.03 -5.20
CA GLY A 734 -13.38 1.20 -4.45
C GLY A 734 -12.09 1.77 -3.87
N VAL A 735 -11.95 3.09 -3.94
CA VAL A 735 -10.83 3.83 -3.32
C VAL A 735 -10.94 3.69 -1.81
N LEU A 736 -9.82 3.39 -1.16
CA LEU A 736 -9.73 3.32 0.29
C LEU A 736 -9.55 4.72 0.88
N HIS A 737 -10.37 5.06 1.86
CA HIS A 737 -10.16 6.22 2.71
C HIS A 737 -10.14 5.83 4.18
N ASN A 738 -9.15 6.30 4.93
CA ASN A 738 -9.07 6.04 6.36
C ASN A 738 -10.04 6.97 7.10
N VAL A 739 -10.97 6.40 7.88
CA VAL A 739 -11.97 7.17 8.63
C VAL A 739 -11.42 7.50 10.01
N PRO A 740 -11.34 8.78 10.41
CA PRO A 740 -10.86 9.16 11.73
C PRO A 740 -11.75 8.61 12.84
N VAL A 741 -11.13 7.93 13.79
CA VAL A 741 -11.73 7.45 15.04
C VAL A 741 -11.38 8.42 16.16
N ALA A 742 -12.28 8.58 17.14
CA ALA A 742 -12.03 9.43 18.30
C ALA A 742 -10.79 8.97 19.10
N PRO A 743 -9.98 9.88 19.69
CA PRO A 743 -8.70 9.54 20.32
C PRO A 743 -8.79 8.47 21.40
N GLN A 744 -9.89 8.37 22.13
CA GLN A 744 -10.08 7.35 23.16
C GLN A 744 -10.22 5.92 22.60
N HIS A 745 -10.53 5.77 21.31
CA HIS A 745 -10.70 4.47 20.65
C HIS A 745 -9.65 4.19 19.58
N GLU A 746 -8.73 5.13 19.29
CA GLU A 746 -7.77 5.03 18.17
C GLU A 746 -6.81 3.84 18.29
N ASP A 747 -6.55 3.37 19.52
CA ASP A 747 -5.71 2.19 19.76
C ASP A 747 -6.48 0.87 19.69
N GLN A 748 -7.81 0.92 19.75
CA GLN A 748 -8.68 -0.26 19.78
C GLN A 748 -9.37 -0.53 18.45
N VAL A 749 -9.84 0.54 17.78
CA VAL A 749 -10.74 0.44 16.64
C VAL A 749 -10.06 0.98 15.39
N PHE A 750 -10.15 0.20 14.32
CA PHE A 750 -9.74 0.57 12.99
C PHE A 750 -10.98 0.82 12.12
N ALA A 751 -11.07 1.99 11.49
CA ALA A 751 -12.19 2.35 10.63
C ALA A 751 -11.70 2.82 9.25
N LEU A 752 -12.42 2.37 8.21
CA LEU A 752 -12.14 2.72 6.83
C LEU A 752 -13.44 2.87 6.04
N ALA A 753 -13.33 3.57 4.92
CA ALA A 753 -14.37 3.66 3.91
C ALA A 753 -13.83 3.15 2.58
N ARG A 754 -14.71 2.52 1.80
CA ARG A 754 -14.49 2.18 0.40
C ARG A 754 -15.52 2.92 -0.43
N VAL A 755 -15.08 3.59 -1.49
CA VAL A 755 -15.95 4.44 -2.33
C VAL A 755 -15.72 4.12 -3.81
N THR A 756 -16.81 3.91 -4.55
CA THR A 756 -16.86 3.93 -6.02
C THR A 756 -17.84 5.02 -6.47
N GLU A 757 -17.99 5.21 -7.78
CA GLU A 757 -19.03 6.08 -8.37
C GLU A 757 -20.45 5.72 -7.90
N GLU A 758 -20.70 4.46 -7.55
CA GLU A 758 -22.06 3.98 -7.27
C GLU A 758 -22.27 3.52 -5.83
N GLU A 759 -21.21 3.04 -5.18
CA GLU A 759 -21.29 2.37 -3.88
C GLU A 759 -20.39 3.03 -2.84
N PHE A 760 -20.89 3.07 -1.60
CA PHE A 760 -20.16 3.55 -0.43
C PHE A 760 -20.32 2.54 0.71
N ALA A 761 -19.20 2.02 1.20
CA ALA A 761 -19.14 1.11 2.33
C ALA A 761 -18.25 1.66 3.44
N LEU A 762 -18.72 1.60 4.68
CA LEU A 762 -18.04 2.01 5.89
C LEU A 762 -17.76 0.79 6.76
N VAL A 763 -16.49 0.49 7.02
CA VAL A 763 -16.06 -0.69 7.78
C VAL A 763 -15.42 -0.25 9.08
N VAL A 764 -15.83 -0.88 10.18
CA VAL A 764 -15.36 -0.60 11.54
C VAL A 764 -14.96 -1.93 12.18
N ILE A 765 -13.73 -2.03 12.68
CA ILE A 765 -13.16 -3.29 13.18
C ILE A 765 -12.56 -3.06 14.56
N ASN A 766 -12.99 -3.83 15.55
CA ASN A 766 -12.46 -3.81 16.91
C ASN A 766 -11.35 -4.85 17.07
N LEU A 767 -10.11 -4.39 17.30
CA LEU A 767 -8.90 -5.22 17.36
C LEU A 767 -8.45 -5.55 18.80
N LYS A 768 -9.29 -5.29 19.81
CA LYS A 768 -9.05 -5.71 21.20
C LYS A 768 -10.17 -6.57 21.77
N SER A 769 -9.82 -7.27 22.84
CA SER A 769 -10.69 -8.14 23.65
C SER A 769 -10.25 -8.12 25.11
N GLU A 770 -10.98 -8.84 25.97
CA GLU A 770 -10.62 -9.11 27.37
C GLU A 770 -9.14 -9.52 27.60
N GLN A 771 -8.49 -10.15 26.60
CA GLN A 771 -7.09 -10.56 26.68
C GLN A 771 -6.12 -9.38 26.69
N ASP A 772 -6.57 -8.21 26.24
CA ASP A 772 -5.80 -6.97 26.17
C ASP A 772 -6.06 -6.07 27.39
N GLY A 773 -7.07 -6.38 28.19
CA GLY A 773 -7.54 -5.59 29.33
C GLY A 773 -9.03 -5.81 29.59
N SER A 774 -9.44 -5.75 30.86
CA SER A 774 -10.85 -5.88 31.26
C SER A 774 -11.76 -4.80 30.67
N GLU A 775 -11.19 -3.65 30.33
CA GLU A 775 -11.89 -2.53 29.69
C GLU A 775 -12.36 -2.85 28.25
N PHE A 776 -11.84 -3.90 27.62
CA PHE A 776 -12.17 -4.28 26.23
C PHE A 776 -13.14 -5.46 26.14
N GLU A 777 -13.76 -5.88 27.26
CA GLU A 777 -14.72 -6.99 27.29
C GLU A 777 -16.06 -6.63 26.63
N HIS A 778 -16.49 -5.38 26.79
CA HIS A 778 -17.81 -4.93 26.34
C HIS A 778 -17.78 -4.30 24.94
N PRO A 779 -18.90 -4.34 24.19
CA PRO A 779 -19.04 -3.58 22.96
C PRO A 779 -18.74 -2.10 23.16
N VAL A 780 -18.09 -1.49 22.16
CA VAL A 780 -17.73 -0.08 22.19
C VAL A 780 -18.59 0.69 21.17
N SER A 781 -19.15 1.82 21.59
CA SER A 781 -19.79 2.78 20.69
C SER A 781 -18.74 3.76 20.16
N VAL A 782 -18.59 3.83 18.85
CA VAL A 782 -17.53 4.58 18.19
C VAL A 782 -18.16 5.65 17.30
N ASP A 783 -17.87 6.91 17.59
CA ASP A 783 -18.29 8.02 16.75
C ASP A 783 -17.32 8.22 15.59
N LEU A 784 -17.85 8.11 14.37
CA LEU A 784 -17.10 8.15 13.12
C LEU A 784 -17.33 9.49 12.43
N ARG A 785 -16.24 10.23 12.18
CA ARG A 785 -16.30 11.53 11.49
C ARG A 785 -16.18 11.34 9.98
N LEU A 786 -17.32 11.32 9.30
CA LEU A 786 -17.40 11.05 7.87
C LEU A 786 -17.09 12.26 6.99
N SER A 787 -17.10 13.49 7.51
CA SER A 787 -16.81 14.71 6.75
C SER A 787 -15.44 14.73 6.06
N SER A 788 -14.49 13.91 6.55
CA SER A 788 -13.19 13.71 5.89
C SER A 788 -13.29 13.03 4.52
N LEU A 789 -14.42 12.40 4.20
CA LEU A 789 -14.69 11.71 2.93
C LEU A 789 -15.13 12.67 1.83
N LEU A 790 -15.72 13.82 2.17
CA LEU A 790 -16.28 14.76 1.19
C LEU A 790 -15.32 15.11 0.03
N PRO A 791 -14.00 15.34 0.24
CA PRO A 791 -13.09 15.67 -0.86
C PRO A 791 -12.81 14.51 -1.82
N VAL A 792 -13.14 13.27 -1.42
CA VAL A 792 -12.87 12.05 -2.19
C VAL A 792 -14.16 11.38 -2.67
N LEU A 793 -15.34 11.93 -2.33
CA LEU A 793 -16.60 11.44 -2.86
C LEU A 793 -16.72 11.84 -4.34
N PRO A 794 -17.11 10.90 -5.21
CA PRO A 794 -17.36 11.19 -6.61
C PRO A 794 -18.58 12.09 -6.80
N GLU A 795 -18.65 12.76 -7.95
CA GLU A 795 -19.70 13.73 -8.25
C GLU A 795 -21.11 13.10 -8.18
N THR A 796 -21.22 11.86 -8.64
CA THR A 796 -22.42 11.02 -8.58
C THR A 796 -22.98 10.84 -7.16
N LEU A 797 -22.12 10.78 -6.14
CA LEU A 797 -22.51 10.70 -4.74
C LEU A 797 -22.67 12.09 -4.11
N THR A 798 -21.87 13.08 -4.50
CA THR A 798 -22.03 14.45 -3.98
C THR A 798 -23.33 15.10 -4.45
N GLN A 799 -23.77 14.85 -5.68
CA GLN A 799 -25.08 15.27 -6.18
C GLN A 799 -26.25 14.64 -5.39
N LYS A 800 -26.02 13.49 -4.76
CA LYS A 800 -27.01 12.77 -3.93
C LYS A 800 -26.97 13.16 -2.46
N LEU A 801 -26.18 14.16 -2.04
CA LEU A 801 -26.04 14.54 -0.62
C LEU A 801 -27.37 14.84 0.06
N GLY A 802 -28.32 15.47 -0.65
CA GLY A 802 -29.67 15.76 -0.12
C GLY A 802 -30.65 14.58 -0.13
N SER A 803 -30.26 13.42 -0.65
CA SER A 803 -31.12 12.24 -0.70
C SER A 803 -31.22 11.60 0.69
N VAL A 804 -32.43 11.21 1.09
CA VAL A 804 -32.66 10.43 2.30
C VAL A 804 -32.13 9.01 2.07
N CYS A 805 -31.31 8.54 2.99
CA CYS A 805 -30.69 7.23 2.96
C CYS A 805 -31.08 6.43 4.20
N LYS A 806 -31.16 5.11 4.05
CA LYS A 806 -31.13 4.16 5.17
C LYS A 806 -29.74 3.59 5.33
N VAL A 807 -29.42 3.16 6.55
CA VAL A 807 -28.16 2.48 6.87
C VAL A 807 -28.43 0.98 6.95
N VAL A 808 -27.70 0.21 6.14
CA VAL A 808 -27.84 -1.25 6.07
C VAL A 808 -26.53 -1.89 6.51
N ASP A 809 -26.59 -2.85 7.42
CA ASP A 809 -25.43 -3.69 7.74
C ASP A 809 -25.27 -4.73 6.63
N MET A 810 -24.16 -4.62 5.92
CA MET A 810 -23.80 -5.49 4.82
C MET A 810 -23.44 -6.91 5.28
N LEU A 811 -23.10 -7.11 6.56
CA LEU A 811 -22.73 -8.43 7.09
C LEU A 811 -23.95 -9.28 7.43
N SER A 812 -25.04 -8.67 7.87
CA SER A 812 -26.31 -9.34 8.21
C SER A 812 -27.37 -9.17 7.12
N SER A 813 -27.19 -8.22 6.20
CA SER A 813 -28.23 -7.71 5.29
C SER A 813 -29.46 -7.14 6.01
N GLU A 814 -29.33 -6.83 7.31
CA GLU A 814 -30.40 -6.24 8.12
C GLU A 814 -30.29 -4.71 8.14
N GLU A 815 -31.43 -4.05 8.24
CA GLU A 815 -31.49 -2.60 8.48
C GLU A 815 -31.09 -2.33 9.93
N THR A 816 -30.04 -1.53 10.13
CA THR A 816 -29.46 -1.31 11.46
C THR A 816 -30.21 -0.27 12.27
N SER A 817 -30.96 0.61 11.61
CA SER A 817 -31.67 1.70 12.24
C SER A 817 -32.88 2.10 11.42
N THR A 818 -34.00 2.32 12.10
CA THR A 818 -35.19 2.97 11.52
C THR A 818 -35.00 4.48 11.35
N GLN A 819 -33.84 5.02 11.74
CA GLN A 819 -33.56 6.44 11.60
C GLN A 819 -33.16 6.77 10.15
N LEU A 820 -33.86 7.77 9.61
CA LEU A 820 -33.64 8.33 8.30
C LEU A 820 -32.71 9.55 8.43
N PHE A 821 -31.70 9.57 7.56
CA PHE A 821 -30.76 10.67 7.43
C PHE A 821 -30.57 11.00 5.96
N THR A 822 -30.33 12.27 5.65
CA THR A 822 -29.68 12.61 4.39
C THR A 822 -28.21 12.19 4.43
N LEU A 823 -27.61 11.94 3.27
CA LEU A 823 -26.17 11.68 3.20
C LEU A 823 -25.36 12.89 3.71
N GLU A 824 -25.84 14.12 3.49
CA GLU A 824 -25.27 15.35 4.09
C GLU A 824 -25.26 15.27 5.61
N GLU A 825 -26.41 14.97 6.25
CA GLU A 825 -26.49 14.83 7.71
C GLU A 825 -25.47 13.82 8.23
N LEU A 826 -25.35 12.65 7.59
CA LEU A 826 -24.39 11.61 7.99
C LEU A 826 -22.93 12.07 7.84
N MET A 827 -22.60 12.84 6.80
CA MET A 827 -21.25 13.35 6.60
C MET A 827 -20.83 14.31 7.71
N PHE A 828 -21.71 15.24 8.09
CA PHE A 828 -21.35 16.30 9.05
C PHE A 828 -21.57 15.89 10.50
N ARG A 829 -22.69 15.23 10.81
CA ARG A 829 -23.00 14.73 12.15
C ARG A 829 -22.08 13.58 12.57
N GLY A 830 -21.64 12.79 11.59
CA GLY A 830 -20.99 11.51 11.82
C GLY A 830 -21.98 10.39 12.11
N TYR A 831 -21.44 9.18 12.25
CA TYR A 831 -22.22 7.97 12.51
C TYR A 831 -21.64 7.25 13.73
N SER A 832 -22.49 6.86 14.68
CA SER A 832 -22.06 6.07 15.84
C SER A 832 -22.30 4.60 15.56
N ALA A 833 -21.22 3.81 15.57
CA ALA A 833 -21.27 2.37 15.36
C ALA A 833 -20.96 1.64 16.66
N VAL A 834 -21.80 0.67 17.04
CA VAL A 834 -21.53 -0.23 18.17
C VAL A 834 -20.86 -1.48 17.64
N VAL A 835 -19.65 -1.76 18.13
CA VAL A 835 -18.86 -2.92 17.68
C VAL A 835 -18.38 -3.75 18.87
N SER A 836 -18.76 -5.02 18.88
CA SER A 836 -18.31 -5.99 19.88
C SER A 836 -16.79 -6.21 19.85
N ALA A 837 -16.22 -6.71 20.93
CA ALA A 837 -14.82 -7.13 20.99
C ALA A 837 -14.51 -8.14 19.87
N MET A 838 -13.39 -7.97 19.17
CA MET A 838 -12.96 -8.87 18.08
C MET A 838 -14.00 -9.05 16.96
N ALA A 839 -14.82 -8.03 16.70
CA ALA A 839 -15.83 -8.06 15.64
C ALA A 839 -15.61 -6.92 14.64
N SER A 840 -16.26 -7.06 13.48
CA SER A 840 -16.39 -6.02 12.49
C SER A 840 -17.86 -5.64 12.29
N ALA A 841 -18.09 -4.40 11.87
CA ALA A 841 -19.36 -3.93 11.36
C ALA A 841 -19.11 -3.28 9.99
N CYS A 842 -20.01 -3.49 9.03
CA CYS A 842 -19.86 -2.98 7.68
C CYS A 842 -21.18 -2.37 7.21
N PHE A 843 -21.20 -1.07 6.97
CA PHE A 843 -22.42 -0.34 6.64
C PHE A 843 -22.39 0.18 5.22
N ARG A 844 -23.51 0.07 4.51
CA ARG A 844 -23.78 0.83 3.29
C ARG A 844 -24.88 1.84 3.53
N PHE A 845 -24.83 2.91 2.76
CA PHE A 845 -25.82 3.98 2.79
C PHE A 845 -26.61 3.92 1.50
N GLU A 846 -27.87 3.49 1.61
CA GLU A 846 -28.72 3.23 0.45
C GLU A 846 -29.69 4.40 0.25
N PRO A 847 -29.55 5.20 -0.82
CA PRO A 847 -30.48 6.27 -1.14
C PRO A 847 -31.87 5.69 -1.42
N LEU A 848 -32.90 6.25 -0.79
CA LEU A 848 -34.28 5.82 -0.97
C LEU A 848 -34.99 6.68 -2.02
N PRO A 849 -35.86 6.08 -2.86
CA PRO A 849 -36.68 6.85 -3.78
C PRO A 849 -37.62 7.77 -3.00
N MET A 850 -37.55 9.06 -3.30
CA MET A 850 -38.17 10.09 -2.48
C MET A 850 -39.71 10.12 -2.64
N SER A 851 -40.43 9.46 -1.74
CA SER A 851 -41.88 9.56 -1.63
C SER A 851 -42.30 10.73 -0.72
N GLU A 852 -43.55 11.17 -0.81
CA GLU A 852 -44.06 12.21 0.10
C GLU A 852 -44.14 11.71 1.55
N ALA A 853 -44.47 10.43 1.74
CA ALA A 853 -44.49 9.80 3.07
C ALA A 853 -43.09 9.77 3.70
N LEU A 854 -42.08 9.35 2.94
CA LEU A 854 -40.69 9.29 3.41
C LEU A 854 -40.14 10.68 3.74
N ARG A 855 -40.46 11.70 2.93
CA ARG A 855 -40.10 13.09 3.22
C ARG A 855 -40.68 13.56 4.54
N ARG A 856 -41.95 13.26 4.81
CA ARG A 856 -42.60 13.62 6.07
C ARG A 856 -41.96 12.91 7.25
N GLU A 857 -41.72 11.61 7.13
CA GLU A 857 -41.09 10.82 8.19
C GLU A 857 -39.67 11.31 8.51
N HIS A 858 -38.83 11.50 7.49
CA HIS A 858 -37.49 12.06 7.67
C HIS A 858 -37.52 13.45 8.29
N PHE A 859 -38.45 14.30 7.84
CA PHE A 859 -38.65 15.64 8.39
C PHE A 859 -39.03 15.60 9.88
N ASP A 860 -39.97 14.73 10.26
CA ASP A 860 -40.40 14.55 11.66
C ASP A 860 -39.24 14.03 12.52
N GLN A 861 -38.41 13.12 12.00
CA GLN A 861 -37.22 12.66 12.69
C GLN A 861 -36.15 13.76 12.82
N ALA A 862 -35.92 14.56 11.77
CA ALA A 862 -34.99 15.69 11.82
C ALA A 862 -35.44 16.75 12.82
N LEU A 863 -36.76 16.95 12.95
CA LEU A 863 -37.36 17.82 13.94
C LEU A 863 -37.15 17.32 15.37
N ASN A 864 -37.41 16.03 15.61
CA ASN A 864 -37.15 15.40 16.91
C ASN A 864 -35.66 15.49 17.29
N ARG A 865 -34.73 15.33 16.33
CA ARG A 865 -33.30 15.52 16.56
C ARG A 865 -32.97 16.96 16.94
N LEU A 866 -33.52 17.93 16.21
CA LEU A 866 -33.33 19.35 16.52
C LEU A 866 -33.79 19.67 17.95
N GLN A 867 -34.94 19.16 18.38
CA GLN A 867 -35.45 19.38 19.73
C GLN A 867 -34.51 18.81 20.80
N ASN A 868 -34.01 17.61 20.61
CA ASN A 868 -33.25 16.90 21.64
C ASN A 868 -31.76 17.24 21.66
N GLU A 869 -31.19 17.72 20.55
CA GLU A 869 -29.74 17.75 20.35
C GLU A 869 -29.20 19.10 19.85
N HIS A 870 -30.03 20.14 19.78
CA HIS A 870 -29.66 21.47 19.29
C HIS A 870 -28.39 22.05 19.93
N GLU A 871 -28.11 21.75 21.20
CA GLU A 871 -26.89 22.21 21.88
C GLU A 871 -25.61 21.57 21.32
N SER A 872 -25.70 20.33 20.84
CA SER A 872 -24.58 19.57 20.30
C SER A 872 -24.28 19.87 18.83
N ILE A 873 -25.28 20.38 18.10
CA ILE A 873 -25.15 20.73 16.68
C ILE A 873 -24.27 21.97 16.52
N THR A 874 -23.12 21.80 15.86
CA THR A 874 -22.15 22.88 15.63
C THR A 874 -22.17 23.43 14.22
N ASP A 875 -22.44 22.57 13.23
CA ASP A 875 -22.60 22.91 11.83
C ASP A 875 -24.08 22.71 11.42
N PRO A 876 -24.74 23.68 10.76
CA PRO A 876 -26.14 23.53 10.37
C PRO A 876 -26.39 22.36 9.40
N ARG A 877 -25.36 21.80 8.75
CA ARG A 877 -25.47 20.62 7.89
C ARG A 877 -25.64 19.32 8.67
N GLU A 878 -25.45 19.31 9.99
CA GLU A 878 -25.70 18.14 10.85
C GLU A 878 -27.21 17.84 11.02
N ASN A 879 -28.09 18.75 10.60
CA ASN A 879 -29.54 18.59 10.69
C ASN A 879 -30.25 19.14 9.43
N HIS A 880 -31.16 18.35 8.86
CA HIS A 880 -31.84 18.72 7.61
C HIS A 880 -32.57 20.07 7.67
N LEU A 881 -33.23 20.40 8.79
CA LEU A 881 -34.02 21.64 8.90
C LEU A 881 -33.11 22.87 8.95
N MET A 882 -31.98 22.78 9.65
CA MET A 882 -30.97 23.84 9.69
C MET A 882 -30.30 24.04 8.32
N SER A 883 -29.94 22.94 7.64
CA SER A 883 -29.39 22.98 6.28
C SER A 883 -30.37 23.60 5.28
N LEU A 884 -31.64 23.19 5.33
CA LEU A 884 -32.73 23.72 4.50
C LEU A 884 -32.84 25.25 4.64
N VAL A 885 -32.93 25.76 5.87
CA VAL A 885 -33.05 27.20 6.12
C VAL A 885 -31.79 27.96 5.68
N SER A 886 -30.60 27.39 5.92
CA SER A 886 -29.33 27.99 5.51
C SER A 886 -29.23 28.14 3.99
N ARG A 887 -29.56 27.08 3.27
CA ARG A 887 -29.55 27.03 1.80
C ARG A 887 -30.60 27.97 1.21
N SER A 888 -31.82 27.95 1.73
CA SER A 888 -32.88 28.84 1.26
C SER A 888 -32.60 30.31 1.54
N ALA A 889 -31.93 30.64 2.66
CA ALA A 889 -31.46 31.99 2.94
C ALA A 889 -30.35 32.45 1.98
N ALA A 890 -29.47 31.53 1.56
CA ALA A 890 -28.44 31.80 0.55
C ALA A 890 -29.03 31.99 -0.85
N GLU A 891 -30.11 31.29 -1.16
CA GLU A 891 -30.78 31.32 -2.47
C GLU A 891 -31.58 32.62 -2.67
N SER A 892 -32.69 32.81 -1.94
CA SER A 892 -33.58 33.96 -2.14
C SER A 892 -34.53 34.21 -0.96
N LEU A 893 -35.13 35.40 -0.90
CA LEU A 893 -36.16 35.72 0.09
C LEU A 893 -37.37 34.78 -0.01
N ASP A 894 -37.80 34.45 -1.24
CA ASP A 894 -38.97 33.59 -1.45
C ASP A 894 -38.68 32.15 -1.00
N ALA A 895 -37.50 31.59 -1.34
CA ALA A 895 -37.08 30.27 -0.86
C ALA A 895 -36.99 30.25 0.67
N PHE A 896 -36.37 31.28 1.27
CA PHE A 896 -36.27 31.41 2.72
C PHE A 896 -37.63 31.47 3.41
N ALA A 897 -38.59 32.22 2.85
CA ALA A 897 -39.95 32.29 3.36
C ALA A 897 -40.67 30.94 3.30
N GLN A 898 -40.46 30.16 2.23
CA GLN A 898 -41.02 28.82 2.09
C GLN A 898 -40.42 27.85 3.10
N ALA A 899 -39.11 27.87 3.31
CA ALA A 899 -38.43 27.03 4.30
C ALA A 899 -38.93 27.31 5.73
N ILE A 900 -39.04 28.59 6.13
CA ILE A 900 -39.61 28.94 7.44
C ILE A 900 -41.04 28.44 7.57
N LYS A 901 -41.86 28.65 6.54
CA LYS A 901 -43.25 28.18 6.54
C LYS A 901 -43.31 26.66 6.73
N GLN A 902 -42.49 25.90 6.02
CA GLN A 902 -42.43 24.44 6.13
C GLN A 902 -42.05 23.99 7.55
N VAL A 903 -41.05 24.64 8.17
CA VAL A 903 -40.64 24.34 9.56
C VAL A 903 -41.75 24.68 10.56
N LEU A 904 -42.43 25.82 10.39
CA LEU A 904 -43.57 26.23 11.24
C LEU A 904 -44.76 25.28 11.14
N GLU A 905 -45.06 24.76 9.95
CA GLU A 905 -46.12 23.75 9.76
C GLU A 905 -45.73 22.41 10.41
N GLY A 906 -44.43 22.10 10.46
CA GLY A 906 -43.90 20.97 11.21
C GLY A 906 -44.09 21.11 12.71
N PHE A 907 -43.77 22.28 13.25
CA PHE A 907 -43.90 22.55 14.69
C PHE A 907 -45.36 22.49 15.17
N GLU A 908 -46.31 23.01 14.37
CA GLU A 908 -47.74 22.91 14.68
C GLU A 908 -48.23 21.47 14.82
N LYS A 909 -47.73 20.56 13.98
CA LYS A 909 -48.11 19.13 14.06
C LYS A 909 -47.65 18.46 15.34
N LEU A 910 -46.59 18.98 15.98
CA LEU A 910 -46.07 18.51 17.26
C LEU A 910 -46.69 19.25 18.47
N ASP A 911 -47.70 20.10 18.25
CA ASP A 911 -48.35 20.91 19.29
C ASP A 911 -47.34 21.73 20.12
N MET A 912 -46.35 22.30 19.44
CA MET A 912 -45.23 22.99 20.08
C MET A 912 -45.65 24.38 20.58
N HIS A 913 -45.31 24.71 21.83
CA HIS A 913 -45.61 26.03 22.38
C HIS A 913 -44.81 27.13 21.66
N GLU A 914 -45.45 28.25 21.32
CA GLU A 914 -44.88 29.36 20.53
C GLU A 914 -43.51 29.84 21.04
N ALA A 915 -43.32 29.91 22.36
CA ALA A 915 -42.03 30.29 22.97
C ALA A 915 -40.88 29.32 22.62
N HIS A 916 -41.17 28.02 22.52
CA HIS A 916 -40.19 27.00 22.16
C HIS A 916 -39.94 26.98 20.65
N GLU A 917 -40.97 27.20 19.83
CA GLU A 917 -40.81 27.40 18.39
C GLU A 917 -39.84 28.55 18.08
N GLN A 918 -40.03 29.69 18.75
CA GLN A 918 -39.16 30.85 18.62
C GLN A 918 -37.73 30.50 19.03
N TYR A 919 -37.53 29.80 20.15
CA TYR A 919 -36.21 29.36 20.60
C TYR A 919 -35.49 28.47 19.58
N LEU A 920 -36.15 27.45 19.02
CA LEU A 920 -35.52 26.58 18.02
C LEU A 920 -35.16 27.33 16.74
N PHE A 921 -36.00 28.26 16.29
CA PHE A 921 -35.66 29.11 15.14
C PHE A 921 -34.48 30.04 15.41
N GLN A 922 -34.34 30.56 16.63
CA GLN A 922 -33.16 31.33 17.03
C GLN A 922 -31.89 30.51 16.83
N ILE A 923 -31.89 29.24 17.26
CA ILE A 923 -30.77 28.34 17.06
C ILE A 923 -30.53 28.07 15.57
N ILE A 924 -31.58 27.78 14.80
CA ILE A 924 -31.48 27.56 13.35
C ILE A 924 -30.78 28.76 12.68
N PHE A 925 -31.24 29.99 12.96
CA PHE A 925 -30.65 31.19 12.35
C PHE A 925 -29.24 31.48 12.85
N GLN A 926 -28.97 31.22 14.13
CA GLN A 926 -27.63 31.33 14.69
C GLN A 926 -26.67 30.40 13.95
N ARG A 927 -27.00 29.11 13.81
CA ARG A 927 -26.15 28.12 13.10
C ARG A 927 -26.03 28.41 11.61
N ALA A 928 -27.12 28.83 10.96
CA ALA A 928 -27.10 29.24 9.55
C ALA A 928 -26.13 30.41 9.30
N SER A 929 -26.17 31.45 10.13
CA SER A 929 -25.23 32.58 10.03
C SER A 929 -23.80 32.19 10.42
N GLN A 930 -23.65 31.30 11.39
CA GLN A 930 -22.35 30.84 11.88
C GLN A 930 -21.61 30.03 10.81
N LEU A 931 -22.28 29.31 9.92
CA LEU A 931 -21.63 28.56 8.84
C LEU A 931 -20.76 29.46 7.95
N HIS A 932 -21.22 30.68 7.64
CA HIS A 932 -20.41 31.65 6.90
C HIS A 932 -19.09 31.98 7.60
N TYR A 933 -19.15 32.14 8.93
CA TYR A 933 -17.97 32.36 9.76
C TYR A 933 -17.04 31.15 9.79
N LEU A 934 -17.60 29.96 10.03
CA LEU A 934 -16.84 28.71 10.12
C LEU A 934 -16.05 28.45 8.83
N VAL A 935 -16.70 28.65 7.68
CA VAL A 935 -16.09 28.47 6.36
C VAL A 935 -15.03 29.52 6.08
N THR A 936 -15.32 30.79 6.34
CA THR A 936 -14.44 31.90 5.95
C THR A 936 -13.22 32.03 6.86
N TYR A 937 -13.34 31.69 8.15
CA TYR A 937 -12.32 32.00 9.15
C TYR A 937 -11.80 30.81 9.96
N GLU A 938 -12.60 29.76 10.18
CA GLU A 938 -12.19 28.56 10.95
C GLU A 938 -11.70 27.43 10.03
N GLY A 939 -11.71 27.64 8.71
CA GLY A 939 -11.27 26.66 7.73
C GLY A 939 -12.21 25.46 7.63
N TYR A 940 -13.48 25.61 7.99
CA TYR A 940 -14.49 24.58 7.71
C TYR A 940 -14.69 24.46 6.20
N MET A 941 -15.10 23.28 5.77
CA MET A 941 -15.36 23.01 4.36
C MET A 941 -16.54 23.85 3.85
N LYS A 942 -16.27 24.70 2.86
CA LYS A 942 -17.30 25.47 2.15
C LYS A 942 -18.29 24.51 1.46
N PRO A 943 -19.62 24.72 1.58
CA PRO A 943 -20.59 24.01 0.76
C PRO A 943 -20.32 24.25 -0.73
N THR A 944 -20.45 23.21 -1.55
CA THR A 944 -20.22 23.31 -3.00
C THR A 944 -21.41 23.90 -3.75
N ASP A 945 -22.59 23.87 -3.14
CA ASP A 945 -23.88 24.13 -3.76
C ASP A 945 -24.57 25.43 -3.28
N PHE A 946 -24.07 26.07 -2.23
CA PHE A 946 -24.52 27.41 -1.83
C PHE A 946 -23.43 28.20 -1.08
N ASP A 947 -23.48 29.52 -1.20
CA ASP A 947 -22.68 30.43 -0.38
C ASP A 947 -23.36 30.62 0.98
N PRO A 948 -22.73 30.27 2.11
CA PRO A 948 -23.36 30.40 3.42
C PRO A 948 -23.88 31.84 3.67
N PRO A 949 -25.13 32.00 4.13
CA PRO A 949 -25.75 33.31 4.30
C PRO A 949 -25.10 34.08 5.45
N THR A 950 -24.93 35.39 5.29
CA THR A 950 -24.48 36.24 6.39
C THR A 950 -25.61 36.53 7.38
N GLY A 951 -25.27 36.90 8.62
CA GLY A 951 -26.26 37.29 9.63
C GLY A 951 -27.14 38.47 9.17
N GLU A 952 -26.54 39.46 8.50
CA GLU A 952 -27.22 40.63 7.96
C GLU A 952 -28.30 40.24 6.94
N ARG A 953 -28.00 39.23 6.11
CA ARG A 953 -28.94 38.73 5.10
C ARG A 953 -30.16 38.09 5.76
N ILE A 954 -29.94 37.24 6.77
CA ILE A 954 -31.02 36.58 7.52
C ILE A 954 -31.91 37.62 8.21
N VAL A 955 -31.32 38.60 8.90
CA VAL A 955 -32.08 39.66 9.60
C VAL A 955 -32.85 40.55 8.62
N SER A 956 -32.26 40.86 7.46
CA SER A 956 -32.93 41.61 6.40
C SER A 956 -34.16 40.88 5.88
N TYR A 957 -34.04 39.57 5.62
CA TYR A 957 -35.17 38.75 5.17
C TYR A 957 -36.27 38.66 6.23
N LEU A 958 -35.93 38.43 7.51
CA LEU A 958 -36.90 38.44 8.60
C LEU A 958 -37.62 39.79 8.72
N SER A 959 -36.90 40.91 8.57
CA SER A 959 -37.48 42.26 8.59
C SER A 959 -38.46 42.48 7.44
N ILE A 960 -38.11 42.02 6.23
CA ILE A 960 -39.00 42.10 5.07
C ILE A 960 -40.25 41.23 5.29
N LEU A 961 -40.11 40.01 5.82
CA LEU A 961 -41.24 39.12 6.12
C LEU A 961 -42.16 39.68 7.21
N ALA A 962 -41.62 40.35 8.23
CA ALA A 962 -42.38 41.01 9.29
C ALA A 962 -43.28 42.15 8.77
N CYS A 963 -42.83 42.83 7.70
CA CYS A 963 -43.56 43.93 7.07
C CYS A 963 -44.49 43.46 5.95
N SER A 964 -44.08 42.47 5.16
CA SER A 964 -44.67 42.16 3.85
C SER A 964 -44.98 40.67 3.60
N GLY A 965 -44.81 39.80 4.61
CA GLY A 965 -45.08 38.37 4.48
C GLY A 965 -46.50 38.08 3.99
N ARG A 966 -46.64 37.19 3.00
CA ARG A 966 -47.92 36.84 2.36
C ARG A 966 -48.89 36.15 3.31
N SER A 967 -48.37 35.36 4.26
CA SER A 967 -49.16 34.69 5.30
C SER A 967 -49.16 35.52 6.58
N GLU A 968 -50.34 35.73 7.18
CA GLU A 968 -50.47 36.43 8.46
C GLU A 968 -49.64 35.75 9.56
N LYS A 969 -49.71 34.41 9.65
CA LYS A 969 -48.87 33.62 10.56
C LYS A 969 -47.37 33.89 10.40
N LEU A 970 -46.83 33.80 9.18
CA LEU A 970 -45.42 34.07 8.91
C LEU A 970 -45.03 35.52 9.25
N ARG A 971 -45.92 36.48 8.99
CA ARG A 971 -45.71 37.89 9.30
C ARG A 971 -45.66 38.13 10.81
N THR A 972 -46.60 37.55 11.56
CA THR A 972 -46.65 37.63 13.03
C THR A 972 -45.45 36.95 13.66
N PHE A 973 -45.07 35.76 13.15
CA PHE A 973 -43.87 35.05 13.60
C PHE A 973 -42.59 35.85 13.35
N ALA A 974 -42.37 36.33 12.12
CA ALA A 974 -41.21 37.12 11.77
C ALA A 974 -41.15 38.43 12.57
N ARG A 975 -42.29 39.10 12.77
CA ARG A 975 -42.39 40.29 13.63
C ARG A 975 -42.02 39.95 15.08
N GLY A 976 -42.54 38.86 15.62
CA GLY A 976 -42.22 38.39 16.97
C GLY A 976 -40.73 38.12 17.16
N LEU A 977 -40.06 37.52 16.18
CA LEU A 977 -38.60 37.38 16.20
C LEU A 977 -37.89 38.73 16.12
N VAL A 978 -38.23 39.57 15.13
CA VAL A 978 -37.60 40.89 14.92
C VAL A 978 -37.75 41.81 16.15
N GLU A 979 -38.92 41.83 16.79
CA GLU A 979 -39.18 42.60 18.02
C GLU A 979 -38.39 42.06 19.22
N LYS A 980 -38.12 40.75 19.21
CA LYS A 980 -37.33 40.04 20.22
C LYS A 980 -35.87 39.84 19.79
N VAL A 981 -35.33 40.63 18.85
CA VAL A 981 -33.93 40.53 18.36
C VAL A 981 -32.90 40.47 19.49
N LYS A 982 -33.13 41.23 20.58
CA LYS A 982 -32.34 41.19 21.83
C LYS A 982 -32.22 39.81 22.49
N THR A 983 -33.03 38.84 22.07
CA THR A 983 -33.09 37.47 22.57
C THR A 983 -32.81 36.41 21.50
N ILE A 984 -32.54 36.78 20.24
CA ILE A 984 -32.23 35.81 19.16
C ILE A 984 -30.89 35.07 19.38
N GLY A 985 -30.21 35.34 20.50
CA GLY A 985 -28.85 34.88 20.70
C GLY A 985 -27.91 35.60 19.73
N PRO A 986 -26.60 35.35 19.82
CA PRO A 986 -25.63 36.05 18.99
C PRO A 986 -25.71 35.54 17.55
N ILE A 987 -26.45 36.23 16.68
CA ILE A 987 -26.26 36.11 15.23
C ILE A 987 -24.85 36.66 14.94
N VAL A 988 -24.05 35.90 14.20
CA VAL A 988 -22.68 36.33 13.89
C VAL A 988 -22.75 37.39 12.80
N PHE A 989 -22.47 38.65 13.16
CA PHE A 989 -22.31 39.76 12.23
C PHE A 989 -20.84 39.91 11.85
N ALA A 990 -20.56 39.98 10.55
CA ALA A 990 -19.21 40.21 10.06
C ALA A 990 -18.99 41.72 9.94
N ALA A 991 -18.23 42.31 10.88
CA ALA A 991 -17.80 43.70 10.81
C ALA A 991 -16.32 43.77 10.36
N PRO A 992 -16.04 43.75 9.04
CA PRO A 992 -14.66 43.71 8.52
C PRO A 992 -13.80 44.90 8.96
N GLU A 993 -14.42 46.02 9.33
CA GLU A 993 -13.73 47.29 9.64
C GLU A 993 -13.04 47.32 11.02
N LEU A 994 -13.39 46.41 11.93
CA LEU A 994 -12.93 46.47 13.33
C LEU A 994 -11.91 45.40 13.72
N GLY A 995 -11.65 44.41 12.86
CA GLY A 995 -10.77 43.28 13.18
C GLY A 995 -11.15 42.56 14.50
N ARG A 996 -12.39 42.72 14.95
CA ARG A 996 -12.95 42.20 16.21
C ARG A 996 -14.39 41.78 15.99
N PHE A 997 -14.73 40.65 16.60
CA PHE A 997 -16.08 40.10 16.61
C PHE A 997 -17.02 40.96 17.46
N SER A 998 -18.21 41.23 16.94
CA SER A 998 -19.34 41.63 17.77
C SER A 998 -20.41 40.58 17.63
N THR A 999 -20.65 39.82 18.70
CA THR A 999 -21.93 39.13 18.88
C THR A 999 -22.97 40.20 19.16
N ALA A 1000 -23.61 40.74 18.13
CA ALA A 1000 -24.74 41.63 18.34
C ALA A 1000 -25.98 40.74 18.61
N GLY A 1001 -26.45 40.79 19.85
CA GLY A 1001 -27.81 40.41 20.23
C GLY A 1001 -28.69 41.65 20.23
#